data_AF-A0ABD3IMI0-F1
#
_entry.id   AF-A0ABD3IMI0-F1
#
_cell.length_a   1.000
_cell.length_b   1.000
_cell.length_c   1.000
_cell.angle_alpha   90.00
_cell.angle_beta   90.00
_cell.angle_gamma   90.00
#
_symmetry.space_group_name_H-M   'P 1'
#
loop_
_entity.id
_entity.type
_entity.pdbx_description
1 polymer ?
#
loop_
_entity_poly.entity_id
_entity_poly.type
_entity_poly.pdbx_seq_one_letter_code
_entity_poly.pdbx_strand_id
1 'polypeptide(L)'
;MSMPKEPELVMKLRGGSVLGKKTILKSDHFPGCQNKRLSPQIDGAPNYRQADSLHVHGVAIPTIDGIRNVLKHIGAQIDGKGVRVLWISLREEPVIYINGRPFVLCDEEKPLSNLELTGINRDRVEQMEDRLKEDIMMEAARYGNKILVTDELPDYQIVDQWEPVSRDSVKTPLEVYQELHDEGYLVDYERVPLTDEKAPEEQDIDDLVEKISRVDVNTEIIFNCQMGCGRTTTGMVIATLIYLNQIGDSGIPRTDSIGRVLDSGSNVTVNLPNSEEAIRRGEYAVIRSLIRVLEGGVEGKRQVDKVIDKCASMQNLREAIATNRNNILRQPDEMKREATLSTFVEYLERYYYLICFAKYIHSERESLRSSSLGRCTFAEWMKARPELYSIICRLLRRDPMGALGYASLEPSLMKMAESADGRPYEMGVVAASRIGEVLGSQTVLKSDHCPGCQNQSLPERVEGAPNFREVPGFPVYGVANPTIDGIRSVIQRIGSGICGRPVFWHNMREEPVIYINGKPFVLREVERPFKNMLEYSGIDRERVEKMEARLKEDILREAERYGGAIMVIHETEKGQIFDAWEQVDSSSVQTPLEVFENLESDGFPIKYARVPITDGKAPKSSDFDTLAMNISSASKDTAFVFNCQMGRGRTTTGTVIACLLKLRIDYGRPIKILFADAKQEEVDDGTSNGEEINGNGAASTSPVSKEKLSEEQGRAFGINDIVLLGKITRLFDNGLECREALDAIIDRCSALQNIRQAVLEYRKVFNQQHVEPRVRQVALNRGAEYLERYFRLIAFAAYLGSEAFDGFCGQGEMRMTFKTWQHQRPEVQAMKWSIRLRPGRFFSVPEELRVSQESQHGDAVMEAIVKSRNGSILGKGSILKKYFFPGQRTSSHIQIDGAPHVYKVDGYPVFSMATPTINGAKEMLAYLGAKPAAGVTSRKVIITDLREEAVVYINGMPFVLRELNKPVDTLKHAGITGPVVEHMEARLKEDILFEVRQSSGQMLLHHEEYNATSHQSSVTGYWMNILTDDIKTPAEVYASLKDEGYNITYRRIPLTREREALASDVDALQYCKDDSAGCYLYVSHTGFGGVAYAMAITCIKLKAETNCDTKTPQLPADKKLYFAAGENLSRTSDDDALKMDDYGDILNLTRVLEYGPKSKADVDTIINRCAGAGHLQDDILYYRKELEKLSDCDDEKRSYLMDMGIKALRRYSYLITFQSYLYCTSAPATTFTCWMDARRELGHLCNNLRIDR
;
A
#
# COMPACT_ATOMS: atom_id res chain seq x y z
N MET A 1 53.85 -10.50 13.60
CA MET A 1 53.29 -11.29 12.49
C MET A 1 53.60 -10.57 11.19
N SER A 2 53.89 -11.30 10.10
CA SER A 2 54.07 -10.72 8.77
C SER A 2 52.76 -10.09 8.30
N MET A 3 52.79 -8.85 7.79
CA MET A 3 51.65 -8.25 7.11
C MET A 3 51.25 -9.16 5.92
N PRO A 4 49.95 -9.46 5.73
CA PRO A 4 49.48 -10.18 4.54
C PRO A 4 49.90 -9.42 3.29
N LYS A 5 50.36 -10.14 2.25
CA LYS A 5 50.77 -9.52 0.98
C LYS A 5 49.59 -9.15 0.07
N GLU A 6 48.40 -9.68 0.32
CA GLU A 6 47.21 -9.51 -0.53
C GLU A 6 46.06 -8.80 0.23
N PRO A 7 45.65 -7.59 -0.21
CA PRO A 7 44.53 -6.82 0.35
C PRO A 7 43.21 -7.61 0.44
N GLU A 8 42.90 -8.42 -0.58
CA GLU A 8 41.68 -9.24 -0.62
C GLU A 8 41.57 -10.20 0.57
N LEU A 9 42.70 -10.72 1.05
CA LEU A 9 42.73 -11.65 2.18
C LEU A 9 42.43 -10.93 3.49
N VAL A 10 42.79 -9.65 3.62
CA VAL A 10 42.40 -8.80 4.76
C VAL A 10 40.90 -8.54 4.72
N MET A 11 40.36 -8.14 3.56
CA MET A 11 38.92 -7.86 3.38
C MET A 11 38.04 -9.08 3.69
N LYS A 12 38.47 -10.29 3.29
CA LYS A 12 37.79 -11.56 3.60
C LYS A 12 37.83 -11.95 5.08
N LEU A 13 38.86 -11.53 5.82
CA LEU A 13 39.06 -11.83 7.24
C LEU A 13 38.46 -10.78 8.18
N ARG A 14 37.85 -9.71 7.64
CA ARG A 14 37.14 -8.70 8.43
C ARG A 14 36.02 -9.34 9.24
N GLY A 15 35.98 -8.99 10.52
CA GLY A 15 35.04 -9.54 11.50
C GLY A 15 34.50 -8.50 12.46
N GLY A 16 34.57 -7.21 12.08
CA GLY A 16 33.96 -6.12 12.83
C GLY A 16 32.44 -6.16 12.74
N SER A 17 31.80 -5.41 13.64
CA SER A 17 30.34 -5.30 13.68
C SER A 17 29.75 -4.46 12.55
N VAL A 18 30.50 -3.44 12.12
CA VAL A 18 30.23 -2.53 11.02
C VAL A 18 31.26 -2.75 9.90
N LEU A 19 32.55 -2.78 10.25
CA LEU A 19 33.64 -3.13 9.33
C LEU A 19 33.75 -4.66 9.18
N GLY A 20 32.76 -5.23 8.52
CA GLY A 20 32.62 -6.67 8.29
C GLY A 20 33.21 -7.16 6.96
N LYS A 21 32.97 -8.43 6.64
CA LYS A 21 33.26 -9.00 5.31
C LYS A 21 32.59 -8.16 4.20
N LYS A 22 33.18 -8.17 3.00
CA LYS A 22 32.70 -7.43 1.82
C LYS A 22 32.56 -5.93 2.03
N THR A 23 33.38 -5.34 2.91
CA THR A 23 33.39 -3.88 3.12
C THR A 23 34.79 -3.31 3.02
N ILE A 24 34.87 -2.06 2.57
CA ILE A 24 36.10 -1.28 2.49
C ILE A 24 35.94 0.08 3.19
N LEU A 25 37.07 0.67 3.57
CA LEU A 25 37.14 2.06 4.05
C LEU A 25 37.72 2.93 2.94
N LYS A 26 36.84 3.58 2.19
CA LYS A 26 37.23 4.41 1.05
C LYS A 26 37.49 5.85 1.48
N SER A 27 38.55 6.49 0.98
CA SER A 27 38.75 7.92 1.16
C SER A 27 37.59 8.69 0.54
N ASP A 28 36.94 9.49 1.37
CA ASP A 28 35.77 10.25 1.00
C ASP A 28 36.15 11.63 0.43
N HIS A 29 37.36 12.09 0.75
CA HIS A 29 37.98 13.25 0.12
C HIS A 29 38.94 12.78 -0.99
N PHE A 30 38.48 12.83 -2.24
CA PHE A 30 39.19 12.34 -3.44
C PHE A 30 39.32 13.43 -4.51
N PRO A 31 40.25 13.34 -5.47
CA PRO A 31 40.48 14.42 -6.45
C PRO A 31 39.23 14.89 -7.22
N GLY A 32 38.30 13.98 -7.49
CA GLY A 32 37.02 14.27 -8.16
C GLY A 32 36.01 15.07 -7.31
N CYS A 33 36.24 15.23 -6.00
CA CYS A 33 35.33 15.95 -5.12
C CYS A 33 35.40 17.49 -5.29
N GLN A 34 36.39 18.02 -6.02
CA GLN A 34 36.61 19.46 -6.14
C GLN A 34 36.25 20.02 -7.54
N ASN A 35 35.27 20.91 -7.58
CA ASN A 35 34.92 21.72 -8.75
C ASN A 35 35.71 23.04 -8.72
N LYS A 36 36.76 23.11 -9.54
CA LYS A 36 37.68 24.26 -9.62
C LYS A 36 37.03 25.57 -10.11
N ARG A 37 35.79 25.52 -10.61
CA ARG A 37 35.04 26.71 -11.08
C ARG A 37 34.37 27.48 -9.96
N LEU A 38 34.24 26.90 -8.76
CA LEU A 38 33.62 27.56 -7.62
C LEU A 38 34.63 28.47 -6.91
N SER A 39 34.14 29.61 -6.44
CA SER A 39 34.87 30.57 -5.62
C SER A 39 34.01 31.03 -4.44
N PRO A 40 34.56 31.15 -3.22
CA PRO A 40 35.98 31.01 -2.87
C PRO A 40 36.44 29.55 -2.80
N GLN A 41 37.73 29.31 -3.04
CA GLN A 41 38.36 28.01 -2.78
C GLN A 41 38.95 28.02 -1.39
N ILE A 42 38.46 27.15 -0.51
CA ILE A 42 38.94 27.00 0.86
C ILE A 42 39.73 25.70 0.94
N ASP A 43 40.97 25.79 1.43
CA ASP A 43 41.86 24.64 1.52
C ASP A 43 41.28 23.57 2.46
N GLY A 44 41.28 22.31 2.00
CA GLY A 44 40.68 21.18 2.69
C GLY A 44 39.14 21.17 2.72
N ALA A 45 38.44 22.13 2.11
CA ALA A 45 36.98 22.25 2.09
C ALA A 45 36.45 22.41 0.65
N PRO A 46 36.30 21.30 -0.11
CA PRO A 46 35.91 21.35 -1.50
C PRO A 46 34.48 21.86 -1.70
N ASN A 47 34.22 22.50 -2.84
CA ASN A 47 32.90 22.98 -3.28
C ASN A 47 32.16 23.92 -2.30
N TYR A 48 32.90 24.60 -1.42
CA TYR A 48 32.33 25.64 -0.56
C TYR A 48 31.66 26.74 -1.40
N ARG A 49 30.43 27.11 -1.03
CA ARG A 49 29.66 28.17 -1.68
C ARG A 49 28.55 28.71 -0.78
N GLN A 50 28.12 29.92 -1.07
CA GLN A 50 26.99 30.59 -0.43
C GLN A 50 25.81 30.70 -1.41
N ALA A 51 24.58 30.62 -0.90
CA ALA A 51 23.36 30.90 -1.67
C ALA A 51 23.19 32.42 -1.83
N ASP A 52 23.75 32.98 -2.90
CA ASP A 52 23.86 34.43 -3.14
C ASP A 52 24.42 35.18 -1.93
N SER A 53 23.58 35.97 -1.25
CA SER A 53 23.88 36.82 -0.09
C SER A 53 23.11 36.39 1.16
N LEU A 54 22.56 35.18 1.18
CA LEU A 54 21.79 34.62 2.30
C LEU A 54 22.70 33.85 3.26
N HIS A 55 22.24 33.63 4.50
CA HIS A 55 22.99 32.91 5.54
C HIS A 55 23.00 31.38 5.36
N VAL A 56 23.04 30.91 4.11
CA VAL A 56 22.94 29.49 3.74
C VAL A 56 24.12 29.12 2.85
N HIS A 57 24.87 28.12 3.27
CA HIS A 57 26.11 27.66 2.63
C HIS A 57 26.07 26.16 2.35
N GLY A 58 26.87 25.73 1.37
CA GLY A 58 27.05 24.33 1.02
C GLY A 58 28.51 24.01 0.80
N VAL A 59 28.94 22.80 1.21
CA VAL A 59 30.31 22.32 1.05
C VAL A 59 30.30 20.81 0.77
N ALA A 60 31.30 20.30 0.05
CA ALA A 60 31.56 18.86 -0.02
C ALA A 60 32.20 18.36 1.28
N ILE A 61 32.43 17.06 1.43
CA ILE A 61 33.04 16.52 2.65
C ILE A 61 34.41 17.19 2.89
N PRO A 62 34.60 17.93 3.99
CA PRO A 62 35.86 18.59 4.28
C PRO A 62 36.80 17.69 5.10
N THR A 63 38.08 18.02 5.09
CA THR A 63 39.04 17.57 6.13
C THR A 63 38.82 18.33 7.44
N ILE A 64 39.36 17.87 8.56
CA ILE A 64 39.24 18.60 9.85
C ILE A 64 39.79 20.03 9.72
N ASP A 65 40.95 20.21 9.07
CA ASP A 65 41.51 21.53 8.82
C ASP A 65 40.66 22.36 7.86
N GLY A 66 40.02 21.70 6.88
CA GLY A 66 39.01 22.32 6.03
C GLY A 66 37.84 22.90 6.81
N ILE A 67 37.31 22.17 7.80
CA ILE A 67 36.24 22.66 8.68
C ILE A 67 36.71 23.93 9.42
N ARG A 68 37.91 23.89 10.02
CA ARG A 68 38.50 25.07 10.69
C ARG A 68 38.61 26.26 9.74
N ASN A 69 39.07 26.03 8.50
CA ASN A 69 39.23 27.08 7.51
C ASN A 69 37.89 27.70 7.09
N VAL A 70 36.82 26.89 6.96
CA VAL A 70 35.46 27.38 6.68
C VAL A 70 34.93 28.22 7.86
N LEU A 71 35.07 27.74 9.09
CA LEU A 71 34.61 28.46 10.28
C LEU A 71 35.35 29.79 10.46
N LYS A 72 36.66 29.84 10.18
CA LYS A 72 37.45 31.08 10.14
C LYS A 72 36.98 32.03 9.04
N HIS A 73 36.69 31.51 7.85
CA HIS A 73 36.22 32.31 6.72
C HIS A 73 34.88 33.01 7.03
N ILE A 74 33.96 32.31 7.69
CA ILE A 74 32.66 32.85 8.12
C ILE A 74 32.80 33.79 9.34
N GLY A 75 33.84 33.60 10.14
CA GLY A 75 34.12 34.43 11.33
C GLY A 75 33.47 33.89 12.61
N ALA A 76 33.37 32.55 12.72
CA ALA A 76 32.74 31.85 13.84
C ALA A 76 33.62 31.65 15.08
N GLN A 77 34.82 32.25 15.12
CA GLN A 77 35.68 32.23 16.31
C GLN A 77 35.19 33.23 17.37
N ILE A 78 35.35 32.88 18.65
CA ILE A 78 35.01 33.75 19.79
C ILE A 78 35.75 35.09 19.73
N ASP A 79 37.03 35.09 19.34
CA ASP A 79 37.84 36.32 19.17
C ASP A 79 37.59 37.03 17.82
N GLY A 80 36.71 36.47 16.98
CA GLY A 80 36.36 36.96 15.65
C GLY A 80 35.09 37.83 15.65
N LYS A 81 34.24 37.66 14.62
CA LYS A 81 32.96 38.38 14.50
C LYS A 81 31.87 37.84 15.45
N GLY A 82 32.11 36.71 16.11
CA GLY A 82 31.15 36.07 17.00
C GLY A 82 29.94 35.47 16.29
N VAL A 83 30.08 35.07 15.02
CA VAL A 83 29.00 34.50 14.21
C VAL A 83 28.71 33.07 14.66
N ARG A 84 27.44 32.73 14.92
CA ARG A 84 27.02 31.35 15.22
C ARG A 84 26.81 30.58 13.92
N VAL A 85 27.25 29.32 13.92
CA VAL A 85 27.12 28.41 12.77
C VAL A 85 26.34 27.16 13.19
N LEU A 86 25.35 26.78 12.39
CA LEU A 86 24.72 25.47 12.44
C LEU A 86 25.24 24.62 11.28
N TRP A 87 26.02 23.58 11.58
CA TRP A 87 26.55 22.65 10.58
C TRP A 87 25.68 21.39 10.50
N ILE A 88 25.06 21.16 9.35
CA ILE A 88 24.17 20.02 9.09
C ILE A 88 24.80 19.07 8.07
N SER A 89 25.17 17.87 8.53
CA SER A 89 25.57 16.77 7.65
C SER A 89 24.34 16.00 7.15
N LEU A 90 24.19 15.92 5.83
CA LEU A 90 23.08 15.23 5.16
C LEU A 90 23.40 13.78 4.79
N ARG A 91 24.47 13.22 5.34
CA ARG A 91 24.95 11.87 5.00
C ARG A 91 24.26 10.79 5.82
N GLU A 92 23.79 9.74 5.15
CA GLU A 92 23.32 8.51 5.81
C GLU A 92 24.42 7.47 6.01
N GLU A 93 25.52 7.60 5.26
CA GLU A 93 26.65 6.68 5.30
C GLU A 93 27.50 6.96 6.56
N PRO A 94 27.96 5.93 7.29
CA PRO A 94 28.90 6.11 8.39
C PRO A 94 30.22 6.70 7.89
N VAL A 95 30.65 7.81 8.49
CA VAL A 95 31.92 8.50 8.18
C VAL A 95 32.84 8.44 9.38
N ILE A 96 34.13 8.26 9.14
CA ILE A 96 35.18 8.30 10.17
C ILE A 96 36.35 9.16 9.69
N TYR A 97 36.95 9.95 10.58
CA TYR A 97 38.16 10.70 10.29
C TYR A 97 39.38 9.92 10.76
N ILE A 98 40.36 9.71 9.88
CA ILE A 98 41.65 9.10 10.20
C ILE A 98 42.75 10.09 9.82
N ASN A 99 43.60 10.47 10.78
CA ASN A 99 44.67 11.46 10.60
C ASN A 99 44.16 12.79 9.97
N GLY A 100 42.95 13.22 10.35
CA GLY A 100 42.32 14.44 9.83
C GLY A 100 41.64 14.32 8.46
N ARG A 101 41.74 13.17 7.79
CA ARG A 101 41.08 12.88 6.50
C ARG A 101 39.79 12.08 6.69
N PRO A 102 38.70 12.37 5.96
CA PRO A 102 37.45 11.62 6.05
C PRO A 102 37.48 10.33 5.20
N PHE A 103 36.97 9.25 5.76
CA PHE A 103 36.76 7.94 5.15
C PHE A 103 35.32 7.47 5.32
N VAL A 104 34.79 6.75 4.33
CA VAL A 104 33.43 6.22 4.32
C VAL A 104 33.43 4.70 4.18
N LEU A 105 32.45 4.05 4.80
CA LEU A 105 32.20 2.62 4.64
C LEU A 105 31.51 2.33 3.29
N CYS A 106 32.10 1.46 2.47
CA CYS A 106 31.55 1.05 1.17
C CYS A 106 31.50 -0.48 1.03
N ASP A 107 30.67 -0.95 0.10
CA ASP A 107 30.65 -2.36 -0.32
C ASP A 107 31.86 -2.66 -1.23
N GLU A 108 32.52 -3.79 -1.03
CA GLU A 108 33.67 -4.23 -1.83
C GLU A 108 33.29 -4.49 -3.30
N GLU A 109 32.09 -5.00 -3.57
CA GLU A 109 31.63 -5.29 -4.94
C GLU A 109 31.26 -4.01 -5.70
N LYS A 110 30.94 -2.92 -4.98
CA LYS A 110 30.54 -1.62 -5.53
C LYS A 110 31.22 -0.46 -4.78
N PRO A 111 32.55 -0.35 -4.88
CA PRO A 111 33.33 0.60 -4.07
C PRO A 111 33.10 2.07 -4.45
N LEU A 112 32.53 2.33 -5.64
CA LEU A 112 32.17 3.68 -6.10
C LEU A 112 30.71 4.06 -5.78
N SER A 113 29.92 3.15 -5.19
CA SER A 113 28.54 3.40 -4.80
C SER A 113 28.42 3.60 -3.29
N ASN A 114 27.60 4.55 -2.88
CA ASN A 114 27.30 4.78 -1.47
C ASN A 114 26.46 3.63 -0.89
N LEU A 115 26.66 3.33 0.39
CA LEU A 115 25.86 2.35 1.11
C LEU A 115 24.47 2.92 1.40
N GLU A 116 23.42 2.36 0.80
CA GLU A 116 22.05 2.82 0.99
C GLU A 116 21.44 2.27 2.30
N LEU A 117 21.12 3.16 3.24
CA LEU A 117 20.47 2.86 4.52
C LEU A 117 19.20 3.68 4.71
N THR A 118 18.37 3.74 3.65
CA THR A 118 17.20 4.61 3.58
C THR A 118 16.33 4.58 4.84
N GLY A 119 16.06 5.76 5.38
CA GLY A 119 15.24 5.97 6.57
C GLY A 119 16.00 5.93 7.90
N ILE A 120 17.33 5.73 7.89
CA ILE A 120 18.14 5.73 9.12
C ILE A 120 18.14 7.11 9.78
N ASN A 121 18.07 7.16 11.11
CA ASN A 121 18.09 8.41 11.87
C ASN A 121 19.49 8.77 12.38
N ARG A 122 19.64 9.99 12.93
CA ARG A 122 20.89 10.49 13.50
C ARG A 122 21.54 9.53 14.50
N ASP A 123 20.81 9.17 15.56
CA ASP A 123 21.35 8.38 16.67
C ASP A 123 21.92 7.04 16.19
N ARG A 124 21.29 6.41 15.19
CA ARG A 124 21.75 5.13 14.65
C ARG A 124 22.98 5.26 13.77
N VAL A 125 23.06 6.30 12.93
CA VAL A 125 24.28 6.55 12.14
C VAL A 125 25.45 6.83 13.07
N GLU A 126 25.28 7.69 14.08
CA GLU A 126 26.35 8.01 15.04
C GLU A 126 26.78 6.77 15.85
N GLN A 127 25.85 5.92 16.29
CA GLN A 127 26.17 4.63 16.92
C GLN A 127 26.91 3.66 15.97
N MET A 128 26.66 3.72 14.66
CA MET A 128 27.43 2.96 13.69
C MET A 128 28.85 3.52 13.52
N GLU A 129 29.02 4.85 13.56
CA GLU A 129 30.32 5.52 13.49
C GLU A 129 31.18 5.17 14.73
N ASP A 130 30.59 5.15 15.93
CA ASP A 130 31.27 4.73 17.17
C ASP A 130 31.74 3.27 17.09
N ARG A 131 30.87 2.36 16.64
CA ARG A 131 31.24 0.95 16.46
C ARG A 131 32.25 0.74 15.35
N LEU A 132 32.18 1.54 14.29
CA LEU A 132 33.16 1.54 13.20
C LEU A 132 34.55 1.96 13.71
N LYS A 133 34.62 2.98 14.57
CA LYS A 133 35.86 3.39 15.24
C LYS A 133 36.46 2.22 16.04
N GLU A 134 35.65 1.53 16.85
CA GLU A 134 36.12 0.37 17.62
C GLU A 134 36.58 -0.79 16.71
N ASP A 135 35.86 -1.07 15.63
CA ASP A 135 36.25 -2.09 14.66
C ASP A 135 37.60 -1.77 13.99
N ILE A 136 37.83 -0.50 13.63
CA ILE A 136 39.12 -0.02 13.09
C ILE A 136 40.24 -0.24 14.10
N MET A 137 40.02 0.10 15.37
CA MET A 137 41.02 -0.08 16.42
C MET A 137 41.34 -1.56 16.66
N MET A 138 40.32 -2.44 16.61
CA MET A 138 40.50 -3.88 16.75
C MET A 138 41.24 -4.50 15.56
N GLU A 139 40.92 -4.10 14.32
CA GLU A 139 41.63 -4.56 13.12
C GLU A 139 43.08 -4.05 13.12
N ALA A 140 43.30 -2.77 13.43
CA ALA A 140 44.63 -2.17 13.46
C ALA A 140 45.55 -2.83 14.48
N ALA A 141 45.03 -3.24 15.65
CA ALA A 141 45.80 -3.98 16.64
C ALA A 141 46.34 -5.33 16.10
N ARG A 142 45.65 -5.95 15.13
CA ARG A 142 46.10 -7.20 14.48
C ARG A 142 47.20 -6.96 13.46
N TYR A 143 47.24 -5.79 12.84
CA TYR A 143 48.14 -5.43 11.75
C TYR A 143 49.20 -4.37 12.13
N GLY A 144 49.57 -4.32 13.41
CA GLY A 144 50.66 -3.47 13.88
C GLY A 144 50.32 -1.97 13.88
N ASN A 145 49.12 -1.63 14.36
CA ASN A 145 48.56 -0.28 14.41
C ASN A 145 48.42 0.37 13.03
N LYS A 146 48.07 -0.43 12.03
CA LYS A 146 47.76 0.03 10.68
C LYS A 146 46.42 -0.53 10.23
N ILE A 147 45.65 0.27 9.52
CA ILE A 147 44.38 -0.12 8.92
C ILE A 147 44.49 -0.08 7.40
N LEU A 148 43.83 -1.01 6.71
CA LEU A 148 43.76 -1.00 5.26
C LEU A 148 42.65 -0.05 4.81
N VAL A 149 43.04 1.03 4.14
CA VAL A 149 42.16 2.02 3.52
C VAL A 149 42.30 1.97 2.01
N THR A 150 41.31 2.51 1.32
CA THR A 150 41.21 2.46 -0.13
C THR A 150 41.09 3.89 -0.68
N ASP A 151 42.03 4.32 -1.51
CA ASP A 151 42.01 5.64 -2.16
C ASP A 151 41.51 5.56 -3.60
N GLU A 152 40.89 6.64 -4.07
CA GLU A 152 40.49 6.82 -5.47
C GLU A 152 41.46 7.79 -6.17
N LEU A 153 42.11 7.30 -7.22
CA LEU A 153 43.02 8.09 -8.06
C LEU A 153 42.24 8.93 -9.10
N PRO A 154 42.87 9.97 -9.69
CA PRO A 154 42.21 10.83 -10.70
C PRO A 154 41.70 10.10 -11.95
N ASP A 155 42.18 8.89 -12.22
CA ASP A 155 41.76 8.03 -13.33
C ASP A 155 40.71 6.98 -12.91
N TYR A 156 40.08 7.17 -11.75
CA TYR A 156 39.08 6.29 -11.13
C TYR A 156 39.62 4.90 -10.74
N GLN A 157 40.94 4.73 -10.72
CA GLN A 157 41.54 3.53 -10.15
C GLN A 157 41.47 3.54 -8.63
N ILE A 158 41.22 2.36 -8.08
CA ILE A 158 41.05 2.13 -6.65
C ILE A 158 42.33 1.48 -6.13
N VAL A 159 42.97 2.08 -5.12
CA VAL A 159 44.26 1.64 -4.61
C VAL A 159 44.20 1.46 -3.10
N ASP A 160 44.52 0.26 -2.65
CA ASP A 160 44.60 -0.06 -1.22
C ASP A 160 45.94 0.37 -0.62
N GLN A 161 45.88 0.98 0.55
CA GLN A 161 47.03 1.52 1.27
C GLN A 161 46.91 1.23 2.77
N TRP A 162 48.06 1.06 3.42
CA TRP A 162 48.13 0.85 4.87
C TRP A 162 48.33 2.17 5.59
N GLU A 163 47.31 2.63 6.30
CA GLU A 163 47.32 3.88 7.05
C GLU A 163 47.67 3.64 8.52
N PRO A 164 48.66 4.34 9.11
CA PRO A 164 48.96 4.23 10.53
C PRO A 164 47.85 4.86 11.37
N VAL A 165 47.41 4.16 12.42
CA VAL A 165 46.33 4.62 13.30
C VAL A 165 46.68 4.48 14.78
N SER A 166 46.17 5.42 15.56
CA SER A 166 46.21 5.50 17.02
C SER A 166 44.81 5.88 17.53
N ARG A 167 44.58 5.81 18.84
CA ARG A 167 43.27 6.19 19.42
C ARG A 167 42.90 7.65 19.14
N ASP A 168 43.87 8.56 19.17
CA ASP A 168 43.61 9.99 18.98
C ASP A 168 43.52 10.37 17.49
N SER A 169 44.02 9.54 16.59
CA SER A 169 43.97 9.81 15.15
C SER A 169 42.69 9.36 14.48
N VAL A 170 41.87 8.52 15.13
CA VAL A 170 40.58 8.04 14.61
C VAL A 170 39.46 8.74 15.36
N LYS A 171 38.67 9.57 14.68
CA LYS A 171 37.61 10.39 15.27
C LYS A 171 36.29 10.24 14.54
N THR A 172 35.18 10.18 15.27
CA THR A 172 33.84 10.30 14.66
C THR A 172 33.55 11.76 14.32
N PRO A 173 32.62 12.05 13.39
CA PRO A 173 32.22 13.42 13.09
C PRO A 173 31.78 14.19 14.34
N LEU A 174 31.03 13.54 15.24
CA LEU A 174 30.59 14.17 16.49
C LEU A 174 31.77 14.57 17.37
N GLU A 175 32.78 13.71 17.55
CA GLU A 175 34.01 14.02 18.30
C GLU A 175 34.78 15.19 17.67
N VAL A 176 34.83 15.27 16.34
CA VAL A 176 35.49 16.39 15.64
C VAL A 176 34.80 17.72 15.95
N TYR A 177 33.47 17.80 15.89
CA TYR A 177 32.77 19.06 16.19
C TYR A 177 32.78 19.42 17.68
N GLN A 178 32.82 18.43 18.58
CA GLN A 178 33.04 18.67 20.01
C GLN A 178 34.41 19.30 20.28
N GLU A 179 35.47 18.77 19.65
CA GLU A 179 36.81 19.35 19.74
C GLU A 179 36.86 20.78 19.19
N LEU A 180 36.17 21.06 18.07
CA LEU A 180 36.08 22.41 17.52
C LEU A 180 35.33 23.37 18.47
N HIS A 181 34.31 22.90 19.18
CA HIS A 181 33.65 23.70 20.20
C HIS A 181 34.63 24.01 21.35
N ASP A 182 35.42 23.03 21.81
CA ASP A 182 36.43 23.21 22.86
C ASP A 182 37.58 24.14 22.42
N GLU A 183 37.92 24.15 21.13
CA GLU A 183 38.86 25.09 20.50
C GLU A 183 38.33 26.53 20.43
N GLY A 184 37.06 26.78 20.79
CA GLY A 184 36.45 28.11 20.83
C GLY A 184 35.77 28.55 19.54
N TYR A 185 35.31 27.61 18.70
CA TYR A 185 34.41 27.92 17.58
C TYR A 185 32.94 27.85 18.01
N LEU A 186 32.13 28.81 17.54
CA LEU A 186 30.69 28.87 17.77
C LEU A 186 29.94 28.02 16.73
N VAL A 187 30.13 26.70 16.78
CA VAL A 187 29.52 25.75 15.82
C VAL A 187 28.67 24.69 16.54
N ASP A 188 27.41 24.59 16.15
CA ASP A 188 26.51 23.51 16.54
C ASP A 188 26.47 22.46 15.42
N TYR A 189 26.69 21.19 15.76
CA TYR A 189 26.66 20.08 14.80
C TYR A 189 25.37 19.26 14.88
N GLU A 190 24.75 19.08 13.71
CA GLU A 190 23.55 18.29 13.51
C GLU A 190 23.74 17.32 12.34
N ARG A 191 23.03 16.19 12.39
CA ARG A 191 23.00 15.17 11.34
C ARG A 191 21.56 14.91 10.95
N VAL A 192 21.25 15.02 9.64
CA VAL A 192 19.96 14.65 9.06
C VAL A 192 20.23 13.71 7.88
N PRO A 193 20.29 12.38 8.11
CA PRO A 193 20.60 11.40 7.07
C PRO A 193 19.63 11.47 5.88
N LEU A 194 20.13 11.75 4.68
CA LEU A 194 19.36 11.67 3.43
C LEU A 194 19.98 10.61 2.51
N THR A 195 19.12 9.80 1.91
CA THR A 195 19.55 8.86 0.86
C THR A 195 20.06 9.60 -0.36
N ASP A 196 21.19 9.13 -0.87
CA ASP A 196 21.84 9.76 -2.01
C ASP A 196 20.99 9.63 -3.28
N GLU A 197 20.99 10.69 -4.10
CA GLU A 197 20.28 10.77 -5.38
C GLU A 197 18.75 10.56 -5.37
N LYS A 198 18.13 10.22 -4.24
CA LYS A 198 16.67 10.10 -4.07
C LYS A 198 16.01 11.40 -3.63
N ALA A 199 14.70 11.50 -3.78
CA ALA A 199 13.93 12.59 -3.15
C ALA A 199 13.95 12.43 -1.61
N PRO A 200 14.09 13.52 -0.82
CA PRO A 200 14.00 13.43 0.64
C PRO A 200 12.61 12.93 1.06
N GLU A 201 12.54 12.08 2.08
CA GLU A 201 11.25 11.66 2.63
C GLU A 201 10.59 12.83 3.37
N GLU A 202 9.28 12.77 3.53
CA GLU A 202 8.50 13.84 4.16
C GLU A 202 8.96 14.13 5.61
N GLN A 203 9.32 13.07 6.36
CA GLN A 203 9.86 13.20 7.70
C GLN A 203 11.26 13.83 7.71
N ASP A 204 12.07 13.61 6.68
CA ASP A 204 13.42 14.20 6.62
C ASP A 204 13.32 15.73 6.41
N ILE A 205 12.28 16.18 5.70
CA ILE A 205 11.93 17.59 5.59
C ILE A 205 11.47 18.12 6.95
N ASP A 206 10.66 17.38 7.69
CA ASP A 206 10.22 17.76 9.05
C ASP A 206 11.40 17.90 10.01
N ASP A 207 12.36 16.97 9.98
CA ASP A 207 13.57 17.01 10.81
C ASP A 207 14.41 18.26 10.46
N LEU A 208 14.61 18.57 9.18
CA LEU A 208 15.28 19.80 8.74
C LEU A 208 14.56 21.05 9.24
N VAL A 209 13.24 21.09 9.10
CA VAL A 209 12.43 22.23 9.52
C VAL A 209 12.53 22.42 11.03
N GLU A 210 12.48 21.36 11.83
CA GLU A 210 12.63 21.42 13.29
C GLU A 210 13.97 22.03 13.68
N LYS A 211 15.07 21.57 13.08
CA LYS A 211 16.43 22.05 13.39
C LYS A 211 16.66 23.49 12.95
N ILE A 212 16.26 23.84 11.73
CA ILE A 212 16.44 25.19 11.16
C ILE A 212 15.54 26.21 11.87
N SER A 213 14.33 25.82 12.29
CA SER A 213 13.41 26.76 12.97
C SER A 213 13.79 27.07 14.42
N ARG A 214 14.71 26.31 15.03
CA ARG A 214 15.17 26.52 16.41
C ARG A 214 16.30 27.54 16.54
N VAL A 215 17.04 27.79 15.46
CA VAL A 215 18.18 28.72 15.46
C VAL A 215 17.75 30.15 15.16
N ASP A 216 18.54 31.11 15.63
CA ASP A 216 18.30 32.53 15.36
C ASP A 216 18.49 32.85 13.86
N VAL A 217 17.75 33.82 13.36
CA VAL A 217 17.76 34.24 11.94
C VAL A 217 19.16 34.70 11.49
N ASN A 218 20.02 35.18 12.40
CA ASN A 218 21.39 35.58 12.08
C ASN A 218 22.42 34.42 12.13
N THR A 219 21.97 33.19 12.39
CA THR A 219 22.84 31.99 12.41
C THR A 219 23.14 31.57 10.98
N GLU A 220 24.42 31.33 10.68
CA GLU A 220 24.86 30.81 9.39
C GLU A 220 24.64 29.30 9.32
N ILE A 221 23.94 28.82 8.29
CA ILE A 221 23.62 27.39 8.15
C ILE A 221 24.49 26.79 7.05
N ILE A 222 25.25 25.75 7.38
CA ILE A 222 26.15 25.06 6.44
C ILE A 222 25.64 23.63 6.23
N PHE A 223 25.44 23.25 4.97
CA PHE A 223 25.11 21.88 4.60
C PHE A 223 26.31 21.17 3.98
N ASN A 224 26.50 19.89 4.32
CA ASN A 224 27.45 19.05 3.61
C ASN A 224 26.88 17.66 3.27
N CYS A 225 27.34 17.11 2.15
CA CYS A 225 27.25 15.70 1.79
C CYS A 225 28.59 15.25 1.18
N GLN A 226 28.68 14.06 0.58
CA GLN A 226 29.92 13.58 -0.02
C GLN A 226 30.52 14.58 -1.03
N MET A 227 29.79 14.88 -2.11
CA MET A 227 30.26 15.79 -3.17
C MET A 227 29.82 17.25 -3.00
N GLY A 228 29.00 17.55 -2.00
CA GLY A 228 28.39 18.88 -1.86
C GLY A 228 27.37 19.21 -2.98
N CYS A 229 26.86 18.21 -3.70
CA CYS A 229 26.04 18.37 -4.90
C CYS A 229 24.53 18.20 -4.61
N GLY A 230 23.93 17.03 -4.87
CA GLY A 230 22.48 16.81 -4.82
C GLY A 230 21.83 17.03 -3.44
N ARG A 231 22.25 16.25 -2.43
CA ARG A 231 21.75 16.36 -1.04
C ARG A 231 21.97 17.77 -0.46
N THR A 232 23.20 18.29 -0.58
CA THR A 232 23.57 19.64 -0.09
C THR A 232 22.71 20.72 -0.73
N THR A 233 22.56 20.72 -2.05
CA THR A 233 21.73 21.73 -2.74
C THR A 233 20.27 21.64 -2.32
N THR A 234 19.76 20.43 -2.07
CA THR A 234 18.40 20.22 -1.55
C THR A 234 18.22 20.84 -0.17
N GLY A 235 19.15 20.59 0.76
CA GLY A 235 19.16 21.23 2.08
C GLY A 235 19.24 22.75 2.00
N MET A 236 20.10 23.29 1.12
CA MET A 236 20.21 24.73 0.88
C MET A 236 18.90 25.34 0.37
N VAL A 237 18.20 24.68 -0.56
CA VAL A 237 16.90 25.14 -1.08
C VAL A 237 15.83 25.14 0.03
N ILE A 238 15.75 24.07 0.83
CA ILE A 238 14.81 23.96 1.96
C ILE A 238 15.07 25.06 2.99
N ALA A 239 16.32 25.24 3.41
CA ALA A 239 16.71 26.28 4.36
C ALA A 239 16.41 27.69 3.82
N THR A 240 16.68 27.93 2.55
CA THR A 240 16.39 29.22 1.90
C THR A 240 14.88 29.50 1.85
N LEU A 241 14.04 28.49 1.58
CA LEU A 241 12.57 28.65 1.61
C LEU A 241 12.07 29.00 3.02
N ILE A 242 12.61 28.34 4.06
CA ILE A 242 12.30 28.65 5.46
C ILE A 242 12.74 30.07 5.82
N TYR A 243 13.98 30.44 5.49
CA TYR A 243 14.57 31.75 5.77
C TYR A 243 13.78 32.90 5.12
N LEU A 244 13.44 32.77 3.83
CA LEU A 244 12.62 33.75 3.11
C LEU A 244 11.22 33.89 3.72
N ASN A 245 10.67 32.83 4.29
CA ASN A 245 9.39 32.92 5.00
C ASN A 245 9.52 33.61 6.37
N GLN A 246 10.60 33.35 7.11
CA GLN A 246 10.84 33.95 8.43
C GLN A 246 11.00 35.48 8.36
N ILE A 247 11.74 35.99 7.37
CA ILE A 247 12.02 37.43 7.22
C ILE A 247 10.79 38.25 6.78
N GLY A 248 9.81 37.63 6.11
CA GLY A 248 8.63 38.36 5.60
C GLY A 248 8.91 39.12 4.29
N ASP A 249 8.00 40.04 3.93
CA ASP A 249 7.81 40.68 2.59
C ASP A 249 9.01 41.36 1.90
N SER A 250 10.21 41.33 2.47
CA SER A 250 11.42 41.92 1.88
C SER A 250 12.21 40.97 0.96
N GLY A 251 11.90 39.66 0.91
CA GLY A 251 12.66 38.69 0.09
C GLY A 251 12.12 38.45 -1.33
N ILE A 252 10.79 38.36 -1.48
CA ILE A 252 10.05 38.20 -2.75
C ILE A 252 8.67 38.83 -2.50
N PRO A 253 8.22 39.85 -3.27
CA PRO A 253 6.96 40.53 -2.97
C PRO A 253 5.77 39.56 -3.03
N ARG A 254 4.99 39.52 -1.94
CA ARG A 254 3.67 38.90 -1.91
C ARG A 254 2.68 39.80 -2.64
N THR A 255 1.78 39.16 -3.37
CA THR A 255 0.46 39.71 -3.62
C THR A 255 -0.51 38.87 -2.81
N ASP A 256 -0.93 39.35 -1.64
CA ASP A 256 -2.01 38.75 -0.84
C ASP A 256 -3.40 38.93 -1.50
N SER A 257 -3.43 39.36 -2.76
CA SER A 257 -4.62 39.32 -3.60
C SER A 257 -4.80 37.92 -4.16
N ILE A 258 -5.89 37.26 -3.75
CA ILE A 258 -6.57 36.24 -4.53
C ILE A 258 -6.63 36.73 -5.99
N GLY A 259 -5.91 36.06 -6.90
CA GLY A 259 -6.14 36.20 -8.33
C GLY A 259 -5.56 37.41 -9.10
N ARG A 260 -4.42 38.02 -8.72
CA ARG A 260 -3.71 38.95 -9.62
C ARG A 260 -2.29 38.51 -9.95
N VAL A 261 -2.14 37.85 -11.10
CA VAL A 261 -0.85 37.65 -11.77
C VAL A 261 -0.46 38.97 -12.44
N LEU A 262 0.60 39.63 -11.98
CA LEU A 262 1.15 40.83 -12.63
C LEU A 262 1.80 40.44 -13.97
N ASP A 263 1.35 41.13 -15.00
CA ASP A 263 1.71 41.00 -16.41
C ASP A 263 3.22 41.22 -16.59
N SER A 264 3.95 40.14 -16.88
CA SER A 264 5.37 40.22 -17.24
C SER A 264 5.51 40.08 -18.75
N GLY A 265 5.65 41.22 -19.41
CA GLY A 265 6.43 41.38 -20.64
C GLY A 265 5.94 40.63 -21.88
N SER A 266 5.23 41.38 -22.73
CA SER A 266 5.00 41.11 -24.15
C SER A 266 6.23 40.53 -24.87
N ASN A 267 6.20 39.23 -25.15
CA ASN A 267 6.78 38.56 -26.31
C ASN A 267 6.29 37.10 -26.32
N VAL A 268 5.01 36.90 -26.68
CA VAL A 268 4.42 35.57 -26.78
C VAL A 268 4.88 34.94 -28.11
N THR A 269 6.04 34.30 -28.10
CA THR A 269 6.27 33.18 -29.02
C THR A 269 5.26 32.08 -28.65
N VAL A 270 4.56 31.54 -29.64
CA VAL A 270 3.63 30.42 -29.48
C VAL A 270 4.42 29.23 -28.94
N ASN A 271 4.45 29.07 -27.61
CA ASN A 271 5.29 28.06 -26.97
C ASN A 271 4.59 26.69 -27.10
N LEU A 272 5.11 25.87 -28.01
CA LEU A 272 4.62 24.53 -28.24
C LEU A 272 4.79 23.66 -26.97
N PRO A 273 3.78 22.85 -26.58
CA PRO A 273 3.94 21.76 -25.63
C PRO A 273 5.20 20.94 -25.96
N ASN A 274 6.05 20.68 -24.97
CA ASN A 274 7.30 19.91 -25.11
C ASN A 274 8.44 20.59 -25.90
N SER A 275 8.40 21.91 -26.11
CA SER A 275 9.60 22.64 -26.53
C SER A 275 10.74 22.49 -25.51
N GLU A 276 11.99 22.56 -25.96
CA GLU A 276 13.14 22.54 -25.03
C GLU A 276 13.04 23.63 -23.96
N GLU A 277 12.43 24.77 -24.29
CA GLU A 277 12.21 25.88 -23.35
C GLU A 277 11.14 25.56 -22.29
N ALA A 278 10.06 24.86 -22.65
CA ALA A 278 9.06 24.41 -21.68
C ALA A 278 9.65 23.36 -20.72
N ILE A 279 10.53 22.49 -21.23
CA ILE A 279 11.24 21.49 -20.43
C ILE A 279 12.20 22.17 -19.44
N ARG A 280 12.97 23.18 -19.86
CA ARG A 280 13.83 23.97 -18.96
C ARG A 280 13.04 24.75 -17.90
N ARG A 281 11.81 25.15 -18.23
CA ARG A 281 10.85 25.76 -17.28
C ARG A 281 10.22 24.75 -16.31
N GLY A 282 10.51 23.46 -16.45
CA GLY A 282 9.99 22.42 -15.56
C GLY A 282 8.52 22.06 -15.80
N GLU A 283 7.98 22.32 -17.00
CA GLU A 283 6.56 22.12 -17.34
C GLU A 283 6.24 20.65 -17.68
N TYR A 284 6.57 19.73 -16.77
CA TYR A 284 6.24 18.31 -16.91
C TYR A 284 4.76 18.06 -16.57
N ALA A 285 4.16 17.01 -17.16
CA ALA A 285 2.75 16.67 -16.91
C ALA A 285 2.43 16.52 -15.42
N VAL A 286 3.32 15.86 -14.66
CA VAL A 286 3.18 15.70 -13.20
C VAL A 286 3.18 17.03 -12.45
N ILE A 287 3.99 18.01 -12.87
CA ILE A 287 4.07 19.35 -12.27
C ILE A 287 2.87 20.20 -12.68
N ARG A 288 2.41 20.11 -13.93
CA ARG A 288 1.18 20.78 -14.40
C ARG A 288 -0.06 20.29 -13.64
N SER A 289 -0.15 18.99 -13.35
CA SER A 289 -1.21 18.43 -12.50
C SER A 289 -1.09 18.92 -11.06
N LEU A 290 0.11 18.96 -10.49
CA LEU A 290 0.36 19.46 -9.13
C LEU A 290 -0.13 20.89 -8.96
N ILE A 291 0.35 21.82 -9.78
CA ILE A 291 0.09 23.26 -9.59
C ILE A 291 -1.39 23.62 -9.75
N ARG A 292 -2.15 22.80 -10.49
CA ARG A 292 -3.59 22.96 -10.72
C ARG A 292 -4.40 22.53 -9.50
N VAL A 293 -4.05 21.36 -8.97
CA VAL A 293 -4.70 20.79 -7.78
C VAL A 293 -4.34 21.59 -6.53
N LEU A 294 -3.09 22.06 -6.43
CA LEU A 294 -2.58 22.79 -5.29
C LEU A 294 -3.05 24.26 -5.29
N GLU A 295 -3.68 24.70 -4.21
CA GLU A 295 -4.08 26.10 -4.00
C GLU A 295 -2.85 27.03 -3.97
N GLY A 296 -2.74 27.96 -4.92
CA GLY A 296 -1.54 28.80 -5.08
C GLY A 296 -0.31 28.03 -5.60
N GLY A 297 -0.51 26.89 -6.26
CA GLY A 297 0.58 26.05 -6.77
C GLY A 297 1.48 26.74 -7.79
N VAL A 298 0.94 27.63 -8.62
CA VAL A 298 1.71 28.46 -9.57
C VAL A 298 2.70 29.37 -8.84
N GLU A 299 2.25 30.01 -7.76
CA GLU A 299 3.12 30.87 -6.93
C GLU A 299 4.20 30.06 -6.21
N GLY A 300 3.80 28.94 -5.61
CA GLY A 300 4.72 28.02 -4.95
C GLY A 300 5.82 27.54 -5.91
N LYS A 301 5.46 27.14 -7.13
CA LYS A 301 6.43 26.77 -8.18
C LYS A 301 7.37 27.93 -8.50
N ARG A 302 6.84 29.13 -8.73
CA ARG A 302 7.64 30.31 -9.06
C ARG A 302 8.65 30.65 -7.96
N GLN A 303 8.24 30.52 -6.69
CA GLN A 303 9.14 30.72 -5.55
C GLN A 303 10.25 29.66 -5.53
N VAL A 304 9.91 28.39 -5.69
CA VAL A 304 10.88 27.29 -5.73
C VAL A 304 11.86 27.45 -6.89
N ASP A 305 11.39 27.81 -8.08
CA ASP A 305 12.25 28.03 -9.25
C ASP A 305 13.30 29.11 -8.97
N LYS A 306 12.88 30.24 -8.38
CA LYS A 306 13.79 31.32 -7.98
C LYS A 306 14.81 30.84 -6.95
N VAL A 307 14.39 30.08 -5.93
CA VAL A 307 15.30 29.58 -4.89
C VAL A 307 16.29 28.54 -5.45
N ILE A 308 15.83 27.65 -6.34
CA ILE A 308 16.72 26.70 -7.03
C ILE A 308 17.80 27.47 -7.79
N ASP A 309 17.45 28.57 -8.45
CA ASP A 309 18.41 29.39 -9.19
C ASP A 309 19.46 30.05 -8.27
N LYS A 310 19.06 30.51 -7.07
CA LYS A 310 20.00 31.02 -6.05
C LYS A 310 20.96 29.95 -5.52
N CYS A 311 20.53 28.69 -5.52
CA CYS A 311 21.32 27.55 -5.04
C CYS A 311 22.03 26.78 -6.19
N ALA A 312 21.96 27.27 -7.43
CA ALA A 312 22.35 26.53 -8.64
C ALA A 312 23.86 26.42 -8.89
N SER A 313 24.70 27.01 -8.05
CA SER A 313 26.15 27.13 -8.26
C SER A 313 26.86 25.81 -8.52
N MET A 314 26.40 24.70 -7.92
CA MET A 314 26.93 23.37 -8.19
C MET A 314 26.02 22.55 -9.13
N GLN A 315 24.72 22.48 -8.83
CA GLN A 315 23.75 21.76 -9.65
C GLN A 315 22.41 22.50 -9.62
N ASN A 316 21.86 22.81 -10.79
CA ASN A 316 20.47 23.25 -10.90
C ASN A 316 19.57 22.03 -11.10
N LEU A 317 18.62 21.81 -10.18
CA LEU A 317 17.72 20.65 -10.24
C LEU A 317 16.91 20.61 -11.55
N ARG A 318 16.41 21.76 -12.03
CA ARG A 318 15.59 21.82 -13.25
C ARG A 318 16.41 21.48 -14.50
N GLU A 319 17.64 21.97 -14.57
CA GLU A 319 18.56 21.65 -15.68
C GLU A 319 19.00 20.18 -15.64
N ALA A 320 19.19 19.62 -14.44
CA ALA A 320 19.55 18.22 -14.28
C ALA A 320 18.43 17.27 -14.73
N ILE A 321 17.16 17.59 -14.41
CA ILE A 321 16.00 16.84 -14.91
C ILE A 321 15.94 16.90 -16.45
N ALA A 322 16.12 18.09 -17.04
CA ALA A 322 16.13 18.26 -18.49
C ALA A 322 17.26 17.48 -19.18
N THR A 323 18.45 17.46 -18.56
CA THR A 323 19.63 16.73 -19.05
C THR A 323 19.40 15.23 -18.99
N ASN A 324 18.91 14.69 -17.87
CA ASN A 324 18.59 13.27 -17.73
C ASN A 324 17.54 12.83 -18.75
N ARG A 325 16.49 13.63 -18.95
CA ARG A 325 15.50 13.39 -20.00
C ARG A 325 16.18 13.23 -21.36
N ASN A 326 17.02 14.18 -21.77
CA ASN A 326 17.70 14.14 -23.06
C ASN A 326 18.67 12.96 -23.20
N ASN A 327 19.36 12.58 -22.11
CA ASN A 327 20.25 11.43 -22.08
C ASN A 327 19.50 10.11 -22.30
N ILE A 328 18.33 9.94 -21.67
CA ILE A 328 17.46 8.76 -21.87
C ILE A 328 17.12 8.55 -23.35
N LEU A 329 16.89 9.65 -24.09
CA LEU A 329 16.51 9.57 -25.51
C LEU A 329 17.65 9.12 -26.42
N ARG A 330 18.87 9.44 -26.01
CA ARG A 330 20.08 9.17 -26.79
C ARG A 330 20.79 7.89 -26.35
N GLN A 331 20.33 7.25 -25.27
CA GLN A 331 20.97 6.07 -24.70
C GLN A 331 20.49 4.79 -25.41
N PRO A 332 21.36 4.11 -26.21
CA PRO A 332 21.00 2.85 -26.86
C PRO A 332 21.01 1.64 -25.90
N ASP A 333 21.77 1.71 -24.81
CA ASP A 333 21.90 0.63 -23.83
C ASP A 333 20.71 0.61 -22.86
N GLU A 334 20.00 -0.52 -22.80
CA GLU A 334 18.75 -0.63 -22.03
C GLU A 334 18.96 -0.51 -20.52
N MET A 335 20.02 -1.11 -19.97
CA MET A 335 20.33 -1.05 -18.54
C MET A 335 20.70 0.38 -18.10
N LYS A 336 21.54 1.07 -18.89
CA LYS A 336 21.89 2.47 -18.62
C LYS A 336 20.69 3.40 -18.79
N ARG A 337 19.81 3.10 -19.75
CA ARG A 337 18.56 3.85 -19.96
C ARG A 337 17.63 3.71 -18.76
N GLU A 338 17.47 2.50 -18.23
CA GLU A 338 16.68 2.23 -17.02
C GLU A 338 17.26 2.93 -15.79
N ALA A 339 18.57 2.88 -15.58
CA ALA A 339 19.24 3.58 -14.48
C ALA A 339 19.04 5.11 -14.58
N THR A 340 19.22 5.69 -15.77
CA THR A 340 19.01 7.14 -15.99
C THR A 340 17.54 7.53 -15.80
N LEU A 341 16.61 6.65 -16.20
CA LEU A 341 15.17 6.84 -15.97
C LEU A 341 14.83 6.86 -14.49
N SER A 342 15.44 5.98 -13.70
CA SER A 342 15.29 5.98 -12.24
C SER A 342 15.74 7.32 -11.64
N THR A 343 16.92 7.83 -12.03
CA THR A 343 17.42 9.14 -11.56
C THR A 343 16.51 10.29 -12.01
N PHE A 344 16.00 10.25 -13.25
CA PHE A 344 15.05 11.25 -13.75
C PHE A 344 13.78 11.31 -12.89
N VAL A 345 13.24 10.14 -12.52
CA VAL A 345 12.07 10.04 -11.65
C VAL A 345 12.35 10.64 -10.28
N GLU A 346 13.45 10.26 -9.64
CA GLU A 346 13.82 10.77 -8.31
C GLU A 346 14.00 12.30 -8.29
N TYR A 347 14.62 12.88 -9.32
CA TYR A 347 14.82 14.33 -9.39
C TYR A 347 13.51 15.08 -9.65
N LEU A 348 12.64 14.54 -10.48
CA LEU A 348 11.33 15.13 -10.75
C LEU A 348 10.42 15.02 -9.52
N GLU A 349 10.52 13.92 -8.76
CA GLU A 349 9.83 13.74 -7.48
C GLU A 349 10.36 14.72 -6.42
N ARG A 350 11.68 14.93 -6.35
CA ARG A 350 12.29 15.95 -5.48
C ARG A 350 11.76 17.35 -5.81
N TYR A 351 11.68 17.71 -7.08
CA TYR A 351 11.12 19.00 -7.51
C TYR A 351 9.64 19.14 -7.14
N TYR A 352 8.86 18.06 -7.30
CA TYR A 352 7.47 18.00 -6.86
C TYR A 352 7.33 18.28 -5.36
N TYR A 353 8.11 17.60 -4.51
CA TYR A 353 8.06 17.79 -3.06
C TYR A 353 8.47 19.20 -2.62
N LEU A 354 9.46 19.82 -3.29
CA LEU A 354 9.84 21.20 -2.99
C LEU A 354 8.71 22.20 -3.25
N ILE A 355 7.90 21.99 -4.30
CA ILE A 355 6.71 22.82 -4.59
C ILE A 355 5.64 22.63 -3.51
N CYS A 356 5.37 21.39 -3.12
CA CYS A 356 4.45 21.10 -1.99
C CYS A 356 4.94 21.76 -0.70
N PHE A 357 6.24 21.64 -0.41
CA PHE A 357 6.87 22.19 0.79
C PHE A 357 6.80 23.72 0.85
N ALA A 358 7.03 24.41 -0.28
CA ALA A 358 6.86 25.85 -0.36
C ALA A 358 5.42 26.26 0.02
N LYS A 359 4.40 25.54 -0.45
CA LYS A 359 3.01 25.81 -0.06
C LYS A 359 2.74 25.50 1.42
N TYR A 360 3.26 24.39 1.93
CA TYR A 360 3.11 24.01 3.35
C TYR A 360 3.63 25.11 4.30
N ILE A 361 4.83 25.63 4.05
CA ILE A 361 5.43 26.72 4.84
C ILE A 361 4.53 27.97 4.87
N HIS A 362 3.84 28.26 3.76
CA HIS A 362 2.94 29.42 3.69
C HIS A 362 1.59 29.18 4.37
N SER A 363 1.01 27.99 4.29
CA SER A 363 -0.25 27.68 4.97
C SER A 363 -0.11 27.69 6.49
N GLU A 364 1.06 27.33 7.00
CA GLU A 364 1.36 27.18 8.42
C GLU A 364 2.20 28.36 8.96
N ARG A 365 2.16 29.51 8.30
CA ARG A 365 3.03 30.68 8.57
C ARG A 365 2.92 31.20 10.01
N GLU A 366 1.75 31.09 10.64
CA GLU A 366 1.54 31.50 12.05
C GLU A 366 2.02 30.43 13.05
N SER A 367 1.98 29.14 12.69
CA SER A 367 2.43 28.05 13.56
C SER A 367 3.95 27.92 13.62
N LEU A 368 4.68 28.30 12.56
CA LEU A 368 6.15 28.37 12.55
C LEU A 368 6.74 29.42 13.49
N ARG A 369 5.94 30.42 13.91
CA ARG A 369 6.37 31.51 14.79
C ARG A 369 5.95 31.35 16.25
N SER A 370 5.07 30.39 16.57
CA SER A 370 4.60 30.13 17.94
C SER A 370 4.97 28.71 18.40
N SER A 371 5.57 28.58 19.58
CA SER A 371 5.95 27.29 20.19
C SER A 371 4.74 26.49 20.72
N SER A 372 3.60 26.51 20.02
CA SER A 372 2.36 25.89 20.50
C SER A 372 2.26 24.41 20.13
N LEU A 373 1.61 23.64 21.01
CA LEU A 373 1.40 22.18 21.00
C LEU A 373 0.54 21.62 19.83
N GLY A 374 0.36 22.38 18.73
CA GLY A 374 -0.58 22.07 17.64
C GLY A 374 -0.02 22.22 16.22
N ARG A 375 1.29 22.11 16.03
CA ARG A 375 1.94 22.21 14.71
C ARG A 375 1.62 20.99 13.85
N CYS A 376 1.04 21.19 12.67
CA CYS A 376 0.94 20.15 11.65
C CYS A 376 2.29 19.99 10.96
N THR A 377 2.85 18.78 10.94
CA THR A 377 4.09 18.45 10.21
C THR A 377 3.86 18.41 8.70
N PHE A 378 4.92 18.49 7.89
CA PHE A 378 4.85 18.34 6.44
C PHE A 378 4.31 16.95 6.05
N ALA A 379 4.74 15.89 6.76
CA ALA A 379 4.21 14.54 6.56
C ALA A 379 2.70 14.46 6.84
N GLU A 380 2.21 15.05 7.93
CA GLU A 380 0.78 15.11 8.23
C GLU A 380 0.01 15.95 7.20
N TRP A 381 0.59 17.08 6.78
CA TRP A 381 0.03 17.96 5.76
C TRP A 381 -0.12 17.22 4.42
N MET A 382 0.90 16.47 3.98
CA MET A 382 0.85 15.63 2.78
C MET A 382 -0.17 14.50 2.92
N LYS A 383 -0.20 13.81 4.07
CA LYS A 383 -1.17 12.73 4.37
C LYS A 383 -2.62 13.19 4.33
N ALA A 384 -2.89 14.45 4.70
CA ALA A 384 -4.20 15.08 4.56
C ALA A 384 -4.56 15.43 3.10
N ARG A 385 -3.67 15.22 2.12
CA ARG A 385 -3.86 15.48 0.68
C ARG A 385 -3.60 14.24 -0.19
N PRO A 386 -4.45 13.20 -0.09
CA PRO A 386 -4.30 11.96 -0.87
C PRO A 386 -4.23 12.16 -2.40
N GLU A 387 -4.83 13.24 -2.92
CA GLU A 387 -4.75 13.63 -4.33
C GLU A 387 -3.31 13.91 -4.78
N LEU A 388 -2.44 14.45 -3.91
CA LEU A 388 -1.04 14.71 -4.24
C LEU A 388 -0.26 13.40 -4.46
N TYR A 389 -0.42 12.41 -3.58
CA TYR A 389 0.19 11.09 -3.79
C TYR A 389 -0.35 10.39 -5.05
N SER A 390 -1.64 10.59 -5.35
CA SER A 390 -2.27 10.03 -6.53
C SER A 390 -1.60 10.51 -7.81
N ILE A 391 -1.26 11.81 -7.87
CA ILE A 391 -0.54 12.42 -9.00
C ILE A 391 0.84 11.78 -9.18
N ILE A 392 1.68 11.78 -8.14
CA ILE A 392 3.02 11.16 -8.16
C ILE A 392 2.94 9.69 -8.58
N CYS A 393 2.08 8.91 -7.90
CA CYS A 393 2.00 7.47 -8.14
C CYS A 393 1.59 7.14 -9.58
N ARG A 394 0.69 7.92 -10.18
CA ARG A 394 0.16 7.65 -11.52
C ARG A 394 1.05 8.16 -12.63
N LEU A 395 1.52 9.41 -12.50
CA LEU A 395 2.22 10.11 -13.59
C LEU A 395 3.73 9.93 -13.52
N LEU A 396 4.27 9.43 -12.40
CA LEU A 396 5.71 9.27 -12.23
C LEU A 396 6.10 7.82 -11.90
N ARG A 397 5.51 7.20 -10.88
CA ARG A 397 5.94 5.87 -10.42
C ARG A 397 5.40 4.70 -11.27
N ARG A 398 4.13 4.76 -11.70
CA ARG A 398 3.50 3.68 -12.51
C ARG A 398 3.75 3.77 -14.01
N ASP A 399 4.01 4.96 -14.52
CA ASP A 399 4.34 5.20 -15.93
C ASP A 399 5.54 6.16 -16.07
N PRO A 400 6.76 5.74 -15.64
CA PRO A 400 7.96 6.57 -15.74
C PRO A 400 8.27 7.02 -17.17
N MET A 401 7.98 6.17 -18.15
CA MET A 401 8.21 6.46 -19.57
C MET A 401 7.23 7.51 -20.09
N GLY A 402 5.95 7.46 -19.66
CA GLY A 402 4.97 8.50 -19.96
C GLY A 402 5.35 9.88 -19.41
N ALA A 403 6.07 9.93 -18.27
CA ALA A 403 6.56 11.17 -17.67
C ALA A 403 7.55 11.95 -18.55
N LEU A 404 8.16 11.30 -19.55
CA LEU A 404 9.03 11.94 -20.53
C LEU A 404 8.28 12.86 -21.52
N GLY A 405 6.94 12.83 -21.53
CA GLY A 405 6.10 13.75 -22.31
C GLY A 405 5.89 13.34 -23.77
N TYR A 406 6.01 12.05 -24.10
CA TYR A 406 5.74 11.54 -25.45
C TYR A 406 4.24 11.36 -25.71
N ALA A 407 3.54 12.46 -25.98
CA ALA A 407 2.27 12.40 -26.69
C ALA A 407 2.54 12.64 -28.19
N SER A 408 2.35 11.60 -29.00
CA SER A 408 2.40 11.70 -30.46
C SER A 408 1.09 12.28 -30.99
N LEU A 409 1.09 13.55 -31.35
CA LEU A 409 0.23 14.08 -32.40
C LEU A 409 0.92 15.28 -33.01
N GLU A 410 1.25 15.19 -34.30
CA GLU A 410 1.61 16.37 -35.08
C GLU A 410 0.42 17.33 -35.03
N PRO A 411 0.60 18.57 -34.53
CA PRO A 411 -0.38 19.62 -34.74
C PRO A 411 -0.43 19.84 -36.25
N SER A 412 -1.59 19.60 -36.86
CA SER A 412 -1.84 19.99 -38.23
C SER A 412 -1.76 21.51 -38.33
N LEU A 413 -0.55 22.03 -38.60
CA LEU A 413 -0.32 23.44 -38.91
C LEU A 413 -0.93 23.74 -40.28
N MET A 414 -2.22 24.03 -40.33
CA MET A 414 -2.82 24.76 -41.46
C MET A 414 -2.85 26.26 -41.14
N LYS A 415 -2.50 27.04 -42.16
CA LYS A 415 -2.23 28.48 -42.10
C LYS A 415 -3.38 29.31 -41.56
N MET A 416 -2.99 30.34 -40.80
CA MET A 416 -3.83 31.43 -40.29
C MET A 416 -4.69 32.08 -41.39
N ALA A 417 -5.99 32.19 -41.11
CA ALA A 417 -6.85 33.23 -41.65
C ALA A 417 -7.33 34.08 -40.46
N GLU A 418 -6.99 35.36 -40.44
CA GLU A 418 -7.42 36.31 -39.42
C GLU A 418 -8.95 36.48 -39.48
N SER A 419 -9.62 36.37 -38.33
CA SER A 419 -11.06 36.66 -38.21
C SER A 419 -11.29 38.17 -38.20
N ALA A 420 -12.42 38.60 -38.74
CA ALA A 420 -12.84 40.01 -38.73
C ALA A 420 -13.04 40.59 -37.31
N ASP A 421 -13.11 39.72 -36.29
CA ASP A 421 -13.40 40.07 -34.88
C ASP A 421 -12.18 39.95 -33.94
N GLY A 422 -10.99 39.60 -34.45
CA GLY A 422 -9.75 39.52 -33.67
C GLY A 422 -9.61 38.33 -32.70
N ARG A 423 -10.59 37.41 -32.65
CA ARG A 423 -10.54 36.19 -31.81
C ARG A 423 -9.95 34.98 -32.58
N PRO A 424 -9.15 34.11 -31.92
CA PRO A 424 -8.66 32.87 -32.53
C PRO A 424 -9.78 31.86 -32.83
N TYR A 425 -9.61 31.04 -33.88
CA TYR A 425 -10.56 30.00 -34.27
C TYR A 425 -10.24 28.61 -33.72
N GLU A 426 -8.98 28.32 -33.40
CA GLU A 426 -8.55 27.00 -32.94
C GLU A 426 -8.38 26.96 -31.43
N MET A 427 -9.02 25.99 -30.77
CA MET A 427 -8.87 25.77 -29.33
C MET A 427 -7.41 25.48 -28.93
N GLY A 428 -6.61 24.86 -29.80
CA GLY A 428 -5.19 24.63 -29.52
C GLY A 428 -4.41 25.92 -29.24
N VAL A 429 -4.70 27.00 -29.99
CA VAL A 429 -4.05 28.31 -29.83
C VAL A 429 -4.50 28.98 -28.54
N VAL A 430 -5.81 29.01 -28.29
CA VAL A 430 -6.37 29.60 -27.06
C VAL A 430 -5.86 28.83 -25.85
N ALA A 431 -5.93 27.49 -25.87
CA ALA A 431 -5.47 26.61 -24.81
C ALA A 431 -3.97 26.77 -24.50
N ALA A 432 -3.13 27.05 -25.49
CA ALA A 432 -1.70 27.32 -25.27
C ALA A 432 -1.46 28.70 -24.61
N SER A 433 -2.35 29.66 -24.83
CA SER A 433 -2.27 31.02 -24.27
C SER A 433 -2.87 31.19 -22.86
N ARG A 434 -3.47 30.12 -22.31
CA ARG A 434 -4.12 30.11 -21.00
C ARG A 434 -3.11 30.21 -19.86
N ILE A 435 -3.41 31.09 -18.91
CA ILE A 435 -2.57 31.38 -17.74
C ILE A 435 -3.32 31.23 -16.41
N GLY A 436 -4.53 30.64 -16.43
CA GLY A 436 -5.32 30.39 -15.24
C GLY A 436 -4.67 29.36 -14.31
N GLU A 437 -5.05 29.39 -13.03
CA GLU A 437 -4.56 28.39 -12.05
C GLU A 437 -5.12 27.00 -12.33
N VAL A 438 -6.41 26.93 -12.64
CA VAL A 438 -7.16 25.72 -12.95
C VAL A 438 -7.38 25.60 -14.45
N LEU A 439 -7.85 26.68 -15.10
CA LEU A 439 -7.95 26.77 -16.57
C LEU A 439 -6.60 27.21 -17.16
N GLY A 440 -5.60 26.35 -16.99
CA GLY A 440 -4.22 26.59 -17.42
C GLY A 440 -3.92 26.12 -18.85
N SER A 441 -2.65 26.27 -19.25
CA SER A 441 -2.18 25.80 -20.56
C SER A 441 -2.53 24.33 -20.81
N GLN A 442 -2.90 23.97 -22.04
CA GLN A 442 -3.30 22.60 -22.44
C GLN A 442 -4.58 22.06 -21.80
N THR A 443 -5.38 22.90 -21.17
CA THR A 443 -6.71 22.53 -20.66
C THR A 443 -7.82 23.13 -21.50
N VAL A 444 -8.97 22.45 -21.56
CA VAL A 444 -10.17 22.84 -22.30
C VAL A 444 -11.43 22.62 -21.47
N LEU A 445 -12.45 23.44 -21.72
CA LEU A 445 -13.78 23.27 -21.16
C LEU A 445 -14.63 22.52 -22.17
N LYS A 446 -15.01 21.28 -21.85
CA LYS A 446 -15.88 20.48 -22.71
C LYS A 446 -17.29 20.45 -22.11
N SER A 447 -18.30 20.64 -22.95
CA SER A 447 -19.69 20.42 -22.58
C SER A 447 -19.87 18.98 -22.09
N ASP A 448 -20.39 18.88 -20.87
CA ASP A 448 -20.64 17.62 -20.19
C ASP A 448 -22.05 17.08 -20.53
N HIS A 449 -22.93 17.97 -21.01
CA HIS A 449 -24.26 17.63 -21.52
C HIS A 449 -24.21 17.41 -23.03
N CYS A 450 -24.05 16.15 -23.43
CA CYS A 450 -23.87 15.70 -24.81
C CYS A 450 -25.08 14.90 -25.34
N PRO A 451 -25.35 14.88 -26.65
CA PRO A 451 -26.44 14.06 -27.20
C PRO A 451 -26.31 12.56 -26.88
N GLY A 452 -25.07 12.03 -26.85
CA GLY A 452 -24.77 10.64 -26.49
C GLY A 452 -24.92 10.30 -25.01
N CYS A 453 -25.25 11.28 -24.17
CA CYS A 453 -25.35 11.10 -22.72
C CYS A 453 -26.67 10.39 -22.33
N GLN A 454 -27.69 10.40 -23.18
CA GLN A 454 -28.97 9.72 -22.95
C GLN A 454 -28.94 8.26 -23.46
N ASN A 455 -29.26 7.32 -22.58
CA ASN A 455 -29.53 5.95 -22.96
C ASN A 455 -30.97 5.83 -23.48
N GLN A 456 -31.11 5.31 -24.71
CA GLN A 456 -32.40 5.14 -25.38
C GLN A 456 -33.25 4.04 -24.75
N SER A 457 -32.65 3.12 -23.96
CA SER A 457 -33.36 2.00 -23.33
C SER A 457 -34.12 2.38 -22.05
N LEU A 458 -33.98 3.62 -21.55
CA LEU A 458 -34.69 4.07 -20.36
C LEU A 458 -36.11 4.56 -20.72
N PRO A 459 -37.14 4.17 -19.93
CA PRO A 459 -38.53 4.46 -20.25
C PRO A 459 -38.92 5.92 -20.03
N GLU A 460 -38.33 6.58 -19.04
CA GLU A 460 -38.64 7.95 -18.66
C GLU A 460 -37.58 8.93 -19.20
N ARG A 461 -38.03 10.11 -19.64
CA ARG A 461 -37.17 11.19 -20.11
C ARG A 461 -37.60 12.50 -19.46
N VAL A 462 -36.64 13.17 -18.85
CA VAL A 462 -36.80 14.53 -18.29
C VAL A 462 -35.89 15.45 -19.10
N GLU A 463 -36.46 16.51 -19.66
CA GLU A 463 -35.70 17.46 -20.48
C GLU A 463 -34.57 18.09 -19.67
N GLY A 464 -33.37 18.15 -20.25
CA GLY A 464 -32.18 18.67 -19.58
C GLY A 464 -31.62 17.79 -18.45
N ALA A 465 -32.19 16.62 -18.17
CA ALA A 465 -31.75 15.68 -17.14
C ALA A 465 -31.57 14.25 -17.70
N PRO A 466 -30.45 13.98 -18.40
CA PRO A 466 -30.26 12.71 -19.08
C PRO A 466 -30.18 11.53 -18.09
N ASN A 467 -30.62 10.35 -18.51
CA ASN A 467 -30.59 9.12 -17.72
C ASN A 467 -31.27 9.17 -16.35
N PHE A 468 -32.21 10.11 -16.16
CA PHE A 468 -33.07 10.15 -14.99
C PHE A 468 -33.86 8.85 -14.83
N ARG A 469 -33.86 8.29 -13.62
CA ARG A 469 -34.58 7.05 -13.28
C ARG A 469 -34.83 6.93 -11.78
N GLU A 470 -35.94 6.29 -11.44
CA GLU A 470 -36.27 5.86 -10.07
C GLU A 470 -35.86 4.41 -9.82
N VAL A 471 -35.40 4.09 -8.61
CA VAL A 471 -35.15 2.70 -8.20
C VAL A 471 -36.45 2.08 -7.69
N PRO A 472 -36.91 0.94 -8.27
CA PRO A 472 -38.17 0.33 -7.88
C PRO A 472 -38.27 0.03 -6.37
N GLY A 473 -39.30 0.59 -5.73
CA GLY A 473 -39.60 0.40 -4.30
C GLY A 473 -38.80 1.27 -3.34
N PHE A 474 -38.03 2.26 -3.82
CA PHE A 474 -37.26 3.17 -2.97
C PHE A 474 -37.41 4.63 -3.45
N PRO A 475 -37.44 5.64 -2.55
CA PRO A 475 -37.38 7.05 -2.91
C PRO A 475 -35.94 7.46 -3.27
N VAL A 476 -35.33 6.73 -4.20
CA VAL A 476 -33.93 6.85 -4.62
C VAL A 476 -33.90 6.97 -6.14
N TYR A 477 -33.22 8.01 -6.63
CA TYR A 477 -33.17 8.37 -8.04
C TYR A 477 -31.71 8.50 -8.52
N GLY A 478 -31.48 8.15 -9.79
CA GLY A 478 -30.20 8.33 -10.45
C GLY A 478 -30.34 9.18 -11.71
N VAL A 479 -29.37 10.06 -11.97
CA VAL A 479 -29.36 10.94 -13.15
C VAL A 479 -27.93 11.17 -13.65
N ALA A 480 -27.76 11.44 -14.94
CA ALA A 480 -26.52 12.00 -15.48
C ALA A 480 -26.36 13.46 -15.05
N ASN A 481 -25.28 14.14 -15.45
CA ASN A 481 -25.11 15.53 -15.07
C ASN A 481 -26.15 16.42 -15.79
N PRO A 482 -27.10 17.05 -15.07
CA PRO A 482 -28.19 17.78 -15.69
C PRO A 482 -27.81 19.24 -15.98
N THR A 483 -28.62 19.92 -16.79
CA THR A 483 -28.67 21.39 -16.87
C THR A 483 -29.39 21.97 -15.66
N ILE A 484 -29.27 23.28 -15.41
CA ILE A 484 -29.99 23.94 -14.29
C ILE A 484 -31.52 23.74 -14.44
N ASP A 485 -32.06 23.89 -15.64
CA ASP A 485 -33.48 23.64 -15.91
C ASP A 485 -33.87 22.17 -15.78
N GLY A 486 -32.95 21.26 -16.11
CA GLY A 486 -33.10 19.84 -15.82
C GLY A 486 -33.20 19.53 -14.33
N ILE A 487 -32.41 20.21 -13.48
CA ILE A 487 -32.49 20.07 -12.02
C ILE A 487 -33.89 20.48 -11.53
N ARG A 488 -34.38 21.65 -11.98
CA ARG A 488 -35.74 22.13 -11.65
C ARG A 488 -36.81 21.12 -12.07
N SER A 489 -36.69 20.57 -13.28
CA SER A 489 -37.62 19.58 -13.83
C SER A 489 -37.62 18.28 -13.01
N VAL A 490 -36.45 17.82 -12.57
CA VAL A 490 -36.32 16.64 -11.69
C VAL A 490 -36.97 16.89 -10.33
N ILE A 491 -36.75 18.06 -9.71
CA ILE A 491 -37.36 18.39 -8.41
C ILE A 491 -38.89 18.39 -8.53
N GLN A 492 -39.44 19.05 -9.55
CA GLN A 492 -40.88 19.08 -9.82
C GLN A 492 -41.45 17.67 -10.04
N ARG A 493 -40.68 16.78 -10.67
CA ARG A 493 -41.08 15.39 -10.93
C ARG A 493 -41.09 14.52 -9.68
N ILE A 494 -40.20 14.77 -8.72
CA ILE A 494 -40.08 14.02 -7.45
C ILE A 494 -41.11 14.51 -6.42
N GLY A 495 -41.45 15.80 -6.41
CA GLY A 495 -42.44 16.37 -5.50
C GLY A 495 -43.07 17.64 -6.09
N SER A 496 -44.39 17.77 -5.98
CA SER A 496 -45.16 18.86 -6.58
C SER A 496 -44.79 20.25 -5.98
N GLY A 497 -43.80 20.93 -6.57
CA GLY A 497 -43.50 22.35 -6.34
C GLY A 497 -42.87 22.71 -4.99
N ILE A 498 -42.95 24.00 -4.62
CA ILE A 498 -42.31 24.69 -3.47
C ILE A 498 -42.72 24.10 -2.09
N CYS A 499 -43.71 23.21 -2.03
CA CYS A 499 -44.12 22.47 -0.82
C CYS A 499 -44.03 20.94 -0.97
N GLY A 500 -43.20 20.46 -1.91
CA GLY A 500 -43.04 19.04 -2.23
C GLY A 500 -42.18 18.25 -1.24
N ARG A 501 -41.97 16.96 -1.55
CA ARG A 501 -41.08 16.06 -0.81
C ARG A 501 -39.64 16.64 -0.74
N PRO A 502 -38.98 16.66 0.43
CA PRO A 502 -37.58 17.10 0.52
C PRO A 502 -36.65 16.27 -0.37
N VAL A 503 -35.74 16.92 -1.08
CA VAL A 503 -34.77 16.28 -1.98
C VAL A 503 -33.36 16.47 -1.44
N PHE A 504 -32.61 15.38 -1.30
CA PHE A 504 -31.18 15.44 -0.98
C PHE A 504 -30.35 15.00 -2.20
N TRP A 505 -29.76 15.99 -2.87
CA TRP A 505 -28.98 15.83 -4.07
C TRP A 505 -27.51 15.55 -3.78
N HIS A 506 -27.01 14.43 -4.29
CA HIS A 506 -25.64 13.96 -4.12
C HIS A 506 -24.89 13.98 -5.45
N ASN A 507 -23.94 14.91 -5.58
CA ASN A 507 -23.02 14.95 -6.71
C ASN A 507 -21.78 14.10 -6.41
N MET A 508 -21.63 13.00 -7.14
CA MET A 508 -20.60 11.98 -6.89
C MET A 508 -19.29 12.22 -7.64
N ARG A 509 -19.08 13.43 -8.20
CA ARG A 509 -17.95 13.75 -9.06
C ARG A 509 -16.76 14.30 -8.30
N GLU A 510 -15.57 13.77 -8.58
CA GLU A 510 -14.30 14.35 -8.16
C GLU A 510 -13.75 15.36 -9.18
N GLU A 511 -14.28 15.37 -10.41
CA GLU A 511 -13.86 16.33 -11.43
C GLU A 511 -14.52 17.71 -11.17
N PRO A 512 -13.80 18.83 -11.33
CA PRO A 512 -14.40 20.16 -11.20
C PRO A 512 -15.40 20.41 -12.34
N VAL A 513 -16.61 20.81 -11.98
CA VAL A 513 -17.71 21.14 -12.91
C VAL A 513 -18.04 22.62 -12.77
N ILE A 514 -18.35 23.29 -13.88
CA ILE A 514 -18.83 24.66 -13.90
C ILE A 514 -20.07 24.77 -14.79
N TYR A 515 -21.05 25.59 -14.43
CA TYR A 515 -22.19 25.90 -15.27
C TYR A 515 -21.95 27.21 -16.02
N ILE A 516 -22.12 27.19 -17.33
CA ILE A 516 -22.04 28.38 -18.20
C ILE A 516 -23.37 28.46 -18.95
N ASN A 517 -24.10 29.58 -18.81
CA ASN A 517 -25.41 29.78 -19.43
C ASN A 517 -26.40 28.63 -19.12
N GLY A 518 -26.38 28.14 -17.87
CA GLY A 518 -27.24 27.04 -17.41
C GLY A 518 -26.81 25.62 -17.86
N LYS A 519 -25.75 25.48 -18.66
CA LYS A 519 -25.24 24.20 -19.16
C LYS A 519 -23.97 23.77 -18.43
N PRO A 520 -23.80 22.48 -18.09
CA PRO A 520 -22.61 22.01 -17.38
C PRO A 520 -21.41 21.79 -18.31
N PHE A 521 -20.24 22.26 -17.88
CA PHE A 521 -18.94 22.06 -18.51
C PHE A 521 -17.96 21.42 -17.53
N VAL A 522 -17.04 20.63 -18.06
CA VAL A 522 -16.00 19.95 -17.29
C VAL A 522 -14.63 20.22 -17.90
N LEU A 523 -13.62 20.34 -17.04
CA LEU A 523 -12.24 20.51 -17.46
C LEU A 523 -11.66 19.22 -18.08
N ARG A 524 -10.89 19.37 -19.16
CA ARG A 524 -10.25 18.30 -19.93
C ARG A 524 -8.86 18.71 -20.41
N GLU A 525 -8.03 17.75 -20.80
CA GLU A 525 -6.78 18.00 -21.53
C GLU A 525 -7.06 18.15 -23.02
N VAL A 526 -6.36 19.07 -23.69
CA VAL A 526 -6.44 19.27 -25.15
C VAL A 526 -6.17 17.96 -25.91
N GLU A 527 -5.16 17.19 -25.47
CA GLU A 527 -4.76 15.94 -26.13
C GLU A 527 -5.77 14.80 -25.95
N ARG A 528 -6.64 14.90 -24.93
CA ARG A 528 -7.54 13.82 -24.51
C ARG A 528 -8.92 14.36 -24.09
N PRO A 529 -9.65 15.05 -24.98
CA PRO A 529 -10.90 15.74 -24.63
C PRO A 529 -12.01 14.78 -24.18
N PHE A 530 -11.94 13.50 -24.57
CA PHE A 530 -12.91 12.46 -24.20
C PHE A 530 -12.59 11.75 -22.88
N LYS A 531 -11.42 11.97 -22.27
CA LYS A 531 -11.00 11.26 -21.04
C LYS A 531 -11.09 12.14 -19.80
N ASN A 532 -11.55 11.55 -18.70
CA ASN A 532 -11.48 12.18 -17.39
C ASN A 532 -10.01 12.41 -16.99
N MET A 533 -9.72 13.60 -16.47
CA MET A 533 -8.42 13.89 -15.87
C MET A 533 -8.36 13.18 -14.52
N LEU A 534 -7.32 12.39 -14.29
CA LEU A 534 -7.23 11.48 -13.15
C LEU A 534 -6.54 12.08 -11.93
N GLU A 535 -6.00 13.29 -12.05
CA GLU A 535 -5.24 14.00 -11.01
C GLU A 535 -6.03 14.31 -9.74
N TYR A 536 -7.36 14.34 -9.83
CA TYR A 536 -8.25 14.57 -8.69
C TYR A 536 -8.49 13.31 -7.84
N SER A 537 -7.94 12.17 -8.23
CA SER A 537 -8.30 10.89 -7.61
C SER A 537 -7.99 10.90 -6.11
N GLY A 538 -9.08 10.97 -5.34
CA GLY A 538 -9.06 10.93 -3.89
C GLY A 538 -9.17 12.27 -3.16
N ILE A 539 -9.32 13.38 -3.87
CA ILE A 539 -9.57 14.73 -3.34
C ILE A 539 -10.80 14.77 -2.42
N ASP A 540 -10.79 15.66 -1.43
CA ASP A 540 -11.93 15.88 -0.55
C ASP A 540 -12.95 16.89 -1.13
N ARG A 541 -14.11 17.02 -0.47
CA ARG A 541 -15.19 17.91 -0.89
C ARG A 541 -14.74 19.37 -0.96
N GLU A 542 -14.14 19.87 0.13
CA GLU A 542 -13.83 21.29 0.30
C GLU A 542 -12.86 21.78 -0.77
N ARG A 543 -11.86 20.95 -1.12
CA ARG A 543 -10.86 21.31 -2.13
C ARG A 543 -11.40 21.26 -3.55
N VAL A 544 -12.33 20.34 -3.86
CA VAL A 544 -13.01 20.36 -5.17
C VAL A 544 -13.84 21.64 -5.30
N GLU A 545 -14.61 21.99 -4.28
CA GLU A 545 -15.44 23.20 -4.29
C GLU A 545 -14.58 24.48 -4.42
N LYS A 546 -13.45 24.57 -3.70
CA LYS A 546 -12.47 25.66 -3.86
C LYS A 546 -11.84 25.69 -5.26
N MET A 547 -11.57 24.52 -5.85
CA MET A 547 -11.06 24.44 -7.22
C MET A 547 -12.11 24.89 -8.24
N GLU A 548 -13.38 24.57 -8.04
CA GLU A 548 -14.49 25.05 -8.88
C GLU A 548 -14.65 26.58 -8.79
N ALA A 549 -14.47 27.15 -7.59
CA ALA A 549 -14.44 28.61 -7.41
C ALA A 549 -13.27 29.28 -8.16
N ARG A 550 -12.05 28.74 -8.05
CA ARG A 550 -10.89 29.22 -8.82
C ARG A 550 -11.06 29.07 -10.33
N LEU A 551 -11.69 27.98 -10.78
CA LEU A 551 -12.03 27.77 -12.19
C LEU A 551 -12.99 28.85 -12.70
N LYS A 552 -14.00 29.23 -11.90
CA LYS A 552 -14.89 30.35 -12.22
C LYS A 552 -14.11 31.66 -12.39
N GLU A 553 -13.20 31.97 -11.47
CA GLU A 553 -12.36 33.17 -11.56
C GLU A 553 -11.47 33.18 -12.81
N ASP A 554 -10.86 32.05 -13.16
CA ASP A 554 -10.05 31.93 -14.37
C ASP A 554 -10.88 32.15 -15.64
N ILE A 555 -12.10 31.61 -15.70
CA ILE A 555 -13.02 31.81 -16.83
C ILE A 555 -13.38 33.28 -17.00
N LEU A 556 -13.73 33.96 -15.90
CA LEU A 556 -14.09 35.38 -15.95
C LEU A 556 -12.89 36.24 -16.39
N ARG A 557 -11.68 35.95 -15.89
CA ARG A 557 -10.46 36.65 -16.27
C ARG A 557 -10.08 36.42 -17.74
N GLU A 558 -10.20 35.19 -18.24
CA GLU A 558 -9.99 34.89 -19.66
C GLU A 558 -11.05 35.59 -20.54
N ALA A 559 -12.31 35.62 -20.10
CA ALA A 559 -13.39 36.27 -20.82
C ALA A 559 -13.18 37.78 -20.96
N GLU A 560 -12.70 38.46 -19.91
CA GLU A 560 -12.32 39.88 -19.98
C GLU A 560 -11.30 40.14 -21.10
N ARG A 561 -10.33 39.26 -21.28
CA ARG A 561 -9.30 39.37 -22.33
C ARG A 561 -9.87 39.22 -23.75
N TYR A 562 -10.94 38.45 -23.91
CA TYR A 562 -11.57 38.18 -25.20
C TYR A 562 -12.92 38.90 -25.38
N GLY A 563 -13.17 39.98 -24.63
CA GLY A 563 -14.36 40.82 -24.79
C GLY A 563 -15.65 40.13 -24.34
N GLY A 564 -15.64 39.53 -23.14
CA GLY A 564 -16.79 38.88 -22.51
C GLY A 564 -17.09 37.48 -23.05
N ALA A 565 -16.15 36.81 -23.72
CA ALA A 565 -16.37 35.51 -24.34
C ALA A 565 -15.33 34.46 -23.90
N ILE A 566 -15.77 33.22 -23.73
CA ILE A 566 -14.91 32.07 -23.39
C ILE A 566 -15.01 30.99 -24.47
N MET A 567 -13.88 30.38 -24.84
CA MET A 567 -13.88 29.27 -25.79
C MET A 567 -14.11 27.94 -25.09
N VAL A 568 -15.12 27.21 -25.57
CA VAL A 568 -15.54 25.89 -25.08
C VAL A 568 -15.64 24.88 -26.23
N ILE A 569 -15.68 23.59 -25.88
CA ILE A 569 -15.84 22.48 -26.81
C ILE A 569 -17.23 21.86 -26.64
N HIS A 570 -17.98 21.78 -27.72
CA HIS A 570 -19.25 21.04 -27.79
C HIS A 570 -19.10 19.72 -28.53
N GLU A 571 -20.09 18.85 -28.40
CA GLU A 571 -20.12 17.54 -29.07
C GLU A 571 -21.41 17.39 -29.87
N THR A 572 -21.28 16.99 -31.13
CA THR A 572 -22.40 16.71 -32.03
C THR A 572 -23.02 15.33 -31.75
N GLU A 573 -24.20 15.04 -32.33
CA GLU A 573 -24.84 13.72 -32.24
C GLU A 573 -23.97 12.58 -32.80
N LYS A 574 -23.05 12.90 -33.72
CA LYS A 574 -22.11 11.93 -34.31
C LYS A 574 -20.85 11.71 -33.46
N GLY A 575 -20.76 12.31 -32.28
CA GLY A 575 -19.60 12.23 -31.39
C GLY A 575 -18.40 13.08 -31.84
N GLN A 576 -18.58 13.96 -32.83
CA GLN A 576 -17.55 14.90 -33.29
C GLN A 576 -17.56 16.14 -32.39
N ILE A 577 -16.37 16.61 -31.99
CA ILE A 577 -16.22 17.83 -31.19
C ILE A 577 -16.01 19.06 -32.07
N PHE A 578 -16.47 20.22 -31.61
CA PHE A 578 -16.22 21.51 -32.26
C PHE A 578 -16.05 22.63 -31.24
N ASP A 579 -15.26 23.63 -31.60
CA ASP A 579 -14.96 24.79 -30.76
C ASP A 579 -16.03 25.87 -30.93
N ALA A 580 -16.44 26.51 -29.84
CA ALA A 580 -17.41 27.60 -29.85
C ALA A 580 -17.04 28.68 -28.83
N TRP A 581 -17.31 29.94 -29.18
CA TRP A 581 -17.22 31.08 -28.27
C TRP A 581 -18.57 31.31 -27.60
N GLU A 582 -18.63 31.17 -26.28
CA GLU A 582 -19.81 31.45 -25.47
C GLU A 582 -19.66 32.82 -24.82
N GLN A 583 -20.71 33.65 -24.86
CA GLN A 583 -20.74 34.90 -24.11
C GLN A 583 -20.95 34.62 -22.63
N VAL A 584 -20.16 35.28 -21.78
CA VAL A 584 -20.19 35.08 -20.33
C VAL A 584 -20.07 36.40 -19.58
N ASP A 585 -20.90 36.52 -18.55
CA ASP A 585 -20.82 37.49 -17.47
C ASP A 585 -20.74 36.80 -16.09
N SER A 586 -20.62 37.58 -15.01
CA SER A 586 -20.49 37.04 -13.65
C SER A 586 -21.69 36.23 -13.15
N SER A 587 -22.89 36.46 -13.70
CA SER A 587 -24.11 35.73 -13.34
C SER A 587 -24.30 34.45 -14.15
N SER A 588 -23.76 34.43 -15.38
CA SER A 588 -23.84 33.31 -16.30
C SER A 588 -22.92 32.13 -15.96
N VAL A 589 -21.87 32.37 -15.16
CA VAL A 589 -20.89 31.36 -14.73
C VAL A 589 -21.12 31.02 -13.27
N GLN A 590 -21.55 29.79 -12.98
CA GLN A 590 -21.91 29.36 -11.63
C GLN A 590 -21.23 28.04 -11.24
N THR A 591 -20.77 27.92 -10.01
CA THR A 591 -20.33 26.64 -9.45
C THR A 591 -21.53 25.76 -9.11
N PRO A 592 -21.39 24.42 -9.03
CA PRO A 592 -22.46 23.55 -8.58
C PRO A 592 -23.01 23.97 -7.21
N LEU A 593 -22.15 24.37 -6.27
CA LEU A 593 -22.56 24.86 -4.96
C LEU A 593 -23.47 26.09 -5.08
N GLU A 594 -23.04 27.11 -5.84
CA GLU A 594 -23.84 28.31 -6.09
C GLU A 594 -25.18 27.99 -6.76
N VAL A 595 -25.23 27.03 -7.70
CA VAL A 595 -26.49 26.62 -8.34
C VAL A 595 -27.49 26.08 -7.32
N PHE A 596 -27.06 25.20 -6.41
CA PHE A 596 -27.95 24.62 -5.42
C PHE A 596 -28.32 25.59 -4.29
N GLU A 597 -27.42 26.49 -3.88
CA GLU A 597 -27.73 27.57 -2.93
C GLU A 597 -28.78 28.55 -3.49
N ASN A 598 -28.72 28.85 -4.79
CA ASN A 598 -29.73 29.65 -5.46
C ASN A 598 -31.09 28.92 -5.52
N LEU A 599 -31.10 27.61 -5.80
CA LEU A 599 -32.33 26.81 -5.77
C LEU A 599 -32.95 26.71 -4.37
N GLU A 600 -32.13 26.60 -3.32
CA GLU A 600 -32.61 26.65 -1.94
C GLU A 600 -33.20 28.03 -1.59
N SER A 601 -32.54 29.11 -2.05
CA SER A 601 -33.02 30.49 -1.89
C SER A 601 -34.31 30.77 -2.66
N ASP A 602 -34.51 30.12 -3.81
CA ASP A 602 -35.75 30.15 -4.61
C ASP A 602 -36.92 29.40 -3.93
N GLY A 603 -36.68 28.78 -2.76
CA GLY A 603 -37.69 28.11 -1.94
C GLY A 603 -37.89 26.63 -2.26
N PHE A 604 -37.03 26.02 -3.08
CA PHE A 604 -37.10 24.56 -3.30
C PHE A 604 -36.61 23.81 -2.05
N PRO A 605 -37.29 22.74 -1.59
CA PRO A 605 -36.88 21.95 -0.45
C PRO A 605 -35.72 20.99 -0.82
N ILE A 606 -34.58 21.55 -1.22
CA ILE A 606 -33.41 20.81 -1.70
C ILE A 606 -32.19 21.03 -0.81
N LYS A 607 -31.46 19.94 -0.54
CA LYS A 607 -30.15 19.97 0.09
C LYS A 607 -29.11 19.41 -0.87
N TYR A 608 -27.94 20.03 -0.91
CA TYR A 608 -26.83 19.58 -1.76
C TYR A 608 -25.67 18.98 -0.95
N ALA A 609 -25.10 17.90 -1.48
CA ALA A 609 -23.85 17.33 -0.98
C ALA A 609 -22.93 16.92 -2.14
N ARG A 610 -21.68 17.36 -2.07
CA ARG A 610 -20.59 16.86 -2.92
C ARG A 610 -19.90 15.66 -2.25
N VAL A 611 -19.84 14.53 -2.95
CA VAL A 611 -19.16 13.30 -2.50
C VAL A 611 -18.20 12.85 -3.62
N PRO A 612 -16.96 13.37 -3.66
CA PRO A 612 -16.05 13.15 -4.77
C PRO A 612 -15.54 11.70 -4.84
N ILE A 613 -16.08 10.89 -5.77
CA ILE A 613 -15.67 9.51 -5.98
C ILE A 613 -14.95 9.37 -7.31
N THR A 614 -13.81 8.64 -7.28
CA THR A 614 -13.02 8.37 -8.49
C THR A 614 -13.76 7.56 -9.53
N ASP A 615 -13.76 8.06 -10.76
CA ASP A 615 -14.43 7.43 -11.87
C ASP A 615 -13.86 6.03 -12.18
N GLY A 616 -14.76 5.06 -12.32
CA GLY A 616 -14.40 3.67 -12.58
C GLY A 616 -13.78 2.90 -11.42
N LYS A 617 -13.48 3.53 -10.27
CA LYS A 617 -12.98 2.84 -9.06
C LYS A 617 -14.10 2.50 -8.09
N ALA A 618 -13.77 1.80 -7.02
CA ALA A 618 -14.68 1.59 -5.88
C ALA A 618 -14.60 2.76 -4.88
N PRO A 619 -15.71 3.12 -4.20
CA PRO A 619 -15.70 4.13 -3.14
C PRO A 619 -14.71 3.82 -2.02
N LYS A 620 -14.07 4.85 -1.47
CA LYS A 620 -13.25 4.76 -0.26
C LYS A 620 -14.16 4.56 0.96
N SER A 621 -13.59 4.07 2.05
CA SER A 621 -14.34 3.82 3.29
C SER A 621 -14.93 5.12 3.89
N SER A 622 -14.24 6.25 3.71
CA SER A 622 -14.74 7.59 4.05
C SER A 622 -15.97 8.03 3.22
N ASP A 623 -16.07 7.56 1.98
CA ASP A 623 -17.18 7.92 1.09
C ASP A 623 -18.45 7.21 1.54
N PHE A 624 -18.32 5.93 1.96
CA PHE A 624 -19.39 5.18 2.61
C PHE A 624 -19.85 5.87 3.91
N ASP A 625 -18.92 6.32 4.74
CA ASP A 625 -19.23 7.03 5.99
C ASP A 625 -20.02 8.33 5.72
N THR A 626 -19.57 9.11 4.74
CA THR A 626 -20.24 10.37 4.34
C THR A 626 -21.65 10.11 3.84
N LEU A 627 -21.84 9.12 2.96
CA LEU A 627 -23.16 8.73 2.46
C LEU A 627 -24.07 8.21 3.58
N ALA A 628 -23.54 7.36 4.48
CA ALA A 628 -24.28 6.85 5.61
C ALA A 628 -24.74 7.98 6.55
N MET A 629 -23.87 8.95 6.84
CA MET A 629 -24.23 10.13 7.64
C MET A 629 -25.29 11.00 6.96
N ASN A 630 -25.14 11.28 5.66
CA ASN A 630 -26.12 12.09 4.91
C ASN A 630 -27.50 11.44 4.88
N ILE A 631 -27.57 10.13 4.68
CA ILE A 631 -28.84 9.40 4.53
C ILE A 631 -29.50 9.15 5.90
N SER A 632 -28.73 8.80 6.93
CA SER A 632 -29.27 8.55 8.28
C SER A 632 -29.74 9.82 9.00
N SER A 633 -29.15 10.97 8.69
CA SER A 633 -29.54 12.27 9.27
C SER A 633 -30.74 12.93 8.57
N ALA A 634 -31.15 12.43 7.40
CA ALA A 634 -32.26 12.97 6.65
C ALA A 634 -33.62 12.48 7.18
N SER A 635 -34.69 13.25 6.93
CA SER A 635 -36.04 12.85 7.32
C SER A 635 -36.51 11.61 6.55
N LYS A 636 -37.44 10.84 7.13
CA LYS A 636 -37.93 9.59 6.53
C LYS A 636 -38.48 9.78 5.10
N ASP A 637 -39.15 10.90 4.87
CA ASP A 637 -39.77 11.24 3.58
C ASP A 637 -38.79 11.80 2.55
N THR A 638 -37.52 12.02 2.88
CA THR A 638 -36.54 12.59 1.94
C THR A 638 -36.29 11.67 0.74
N ALA A 639 -36.35 12.24 -0.46
CA ALA A 639 -35.92 11.61 -1.70
C ALA A 639 -34.42 11.84 -1.95
N PHE A 640 -33.69 10.80 -2.36
CA PHE A 640 -32.25 10.89 -2.61
C PHE A 640 -31.96 10.85 -4.11
N VAL A 641 -31.23 11.85 -4.62
CA VAL A 641 -30.84 11.91 -6.04
C VAL A 641 -29.33 11.79 -6.14
N PHE A 642 -28.84 10.88 -6.97
CA PHE A 642 -27.41 10.68 -7.21
C PHE A 642 -27.03 11.02 -8.65
N ASN A 643 -26.02 11.87 -8.84
CA ASN A 643 -25.52 12.20 -10.17
C ASN A 643 -24.01 11.99 -10.31
N CYS A 644 -23.62 11.60 -11.52
CA CYS A 644 -22.24 11.61 -12.02
C CYS A 644 -22.26 12.00 -13.50
N GLN A 645 -21.12 11.97 -14.19
CA GLN A 645 -21.03 12.37 -15.60
C GLN A 645 -22.14 11.76 -16.48
N MET A 646 -22.21 10.43 -16.56
CA MET A 646 -23.20 9.73 -17.41
C MET A 646 -24.36 9.11 -16.62
N GLY A 647 -24.40 9.25 -15.30
CA GLY A 647 -25.42 8.60 -14.47
C GLY A 647 -25.27 7.08 -14.35
N ARG A 648 -24.12 6.51 -14.76
CA ARG A 648 -23.83 5.04 -14.79
C ARG A 648 -23.09 4.59 -13.54
N GLY A 649 -21.78 4.34 -13.61
CA GLY A 649 -21.03 3.63 -12.55
C GLY A 649 -21.10 4.22 -11.14
N ARG A 650 -20.73 5.50 -10.97
CA ARG A 650 -20.75 6.18 -9.66
C ARG A 650 -22.18 6.32 -9.13
N THR A 651 -23.10 6.84 -9.95
CA THR A 651 -24.53 6.96 -9.63
C THR A 651 -25.14 5.64 -9.21
N THR A 652 -25.00 4.55 -9.99
CA THR A 652 -25.52 3.23 -9.62
C THR A 652 -24.93 2.73 -8.30
N THR A 653 -23.67 3.04 -8.01
CA THR A 653 -23.06 2.68 -6.73
C THR A 653 -23.71 3.47 -5.58
N GLY A 654 -23.95 4.77 -5.76
CA GLY A 654 -24.66 5.61 -4.79
C GLY A 654 -26.09 5.15 -4.55
N THR A 655 -26.83 4.79 -5.60
CA THR A 655 -28.21 4.28 -5.46
C THR A 655 -28.23 2.94 -4.72
N VAL A 656 -27.30 2.01 -5.00
CA VAL A 656 -27.18 0.74 -4.26
C VAL A 656 -26.91 1.00 -2.77
N ILE A 657 -25.96 1.87 -2.45
CA ILE A 657 -25.63 2.25 -1.06
C ILE A 657 -26.85 2.83 -0.35
N ALA A 658 -27.58 3.73 -1.01
CA ALA A 658 -28.77 4.36 -0.45
C ALA A 658 -29.90 3.37 -0.19
N CYS A 659 -30.14 2.43 -1.11
CA CYS A 659 -31.13 1.37 -0.93
C CYS A 659 -30.78 0.45 0.24
N LEU A 660 -29.51 0.07 0.40
CA LEU A 660 -29.06 -0.76 1.55
C LEU A 660 -29.26 -0.02 2.88
N LEU A 661 -28.91 1.27 2.93
CA LEU A 661 -29.13 2.10 4.11
C LEU A 661 -30.62 2.24 4.44
N LYS A 662 -31.47 2.47 3.43
CA LYS A 662 -32.92 2.52 3.61
C LYS A 662 -33.48 1.20 4.12
N LEU A 663 -33.08 0.06 3.55
CA LEU A 663 -33.47 -1.24 4.08
C LEU A 663 -33.10 -1.39 5.57
N ARG A 664 -31.88 -0.97 5.94
CA ARG A 664 -31.42 -1.05 7.33
C ARG A 664 -32.17 -0.09 8.26
N ILE A 665 -32.48 1.13 7.82
CA ILE A 665 -33.21 2.14 8.60
C ILE A 665 -34.68 1.74 8.79
N ASP A 666 -35.31 1.19 7.75
CA ASP A 666 -36.74 0.90 7.74
C ASP A 666 -37.08 -0.46 8.38
N TYR A 667 -36.19 -1.47 8.23
CA TYR A 667 -36.46 -2.85 8.65
C TYR A 667 -35.50 -3.40 9.72
N GLY A 668 -34.45 -2.67 10.10
CA GLY A 668 -33.48 -3.10 11.11
C GLY A 668 -32.51 -4.20 10.63
N ARG A 669 -31.93 -4.97 11.57
CA ARG A 669 -31.03 -6.10 11.29
C ARG A 669 -31.71 -7.46 11.45
N PRO A 670 -31.33 -8.47 10.66
CA PRO A 670 -30.42 -8.41 9.50
C PRO A 670 -31.11 -7.74 8.29
N ILE A 671 -30.31 -7.20 7.36
CA ILE A 671 -30.84 -6.58 6.14
C ILE A 671 -31.56 -7.67 5.33
N LYS A 672 -32.88 -7.57 5.22
CA LYS A 672 -33.72 -8.49 4.45
C LYS A 672 -34.59 -7.71 3.48
N ILE A 673 -34.79 -8.29 2.30
CA ILE A 673 -35.78 -7.78 1.34
C ILE A 673 -37.09 -8.51 1.62
N LEU A 674 -38.14 -7.77 1.95
CA LEU A 674 -39.49 -8.32 1.93
C LEU A 674 -39.93 -8.45 0.47
N PHE A 675 -40.18 -9.68 0.02
CA PHE A 675 -40.99 -9.91 -1.17
C PHE A 675 -42.43 -9.55 -0.78
N ALA A 676 -42.91 -8.37 -1.19
CA ALA A 676 -44.32 -8.06 -1.06
C ALA A 676 -45.10 -9.01 -1.98
N ASP A 677 -46.03 -9.77 -1.40
CA ASP A 677 -46.98 -10.64 -2.10
C ASP A 677 -47.61 -9.90 -3.28
N ALA A 678 -47.48 -10.49 -4.47
CA ALA A 678 -48.37 -10.19 -5.58
C ALA A 678 -49.77 -10.75 -5.25
N LYS A 679 -50.51 -10.07 -4.37
CA LYS A 679 -51.96 -10.20 -4.32
C LYS A 679 -52.53 -9.37 -5.45
N GLN A 680 -52.72 -10.00 -6.60
CA GLN A 680 -53.75 -9.55 -7.55
C GLN A 680 -55.08 -9.65 -6.81
N GLU A 681 -55.71 -8.51 -6.55
CA GLU A 681 -57.11 -8.42 -6.21
C GLU A 681 -57.91 -8.94 -7.42
N GLU A 682 -58.41 -10.18 -7.31
CA GLU A 682 -59.51 -10.61 -8.15
C GLU A 682 -60.75 -9.81 -7.74
N VAL A 683 -61.20 -8.98 -8.67
CA VAL A 683 -62.50 -8.32 -8.62
C VAL A 683 -63.55 -9.42 -8.80
N ASP A 684 -64.33 -9.62 -7.73
CA ASP A 684 -65.54 -10.40 -7.67
C ASP A 684 -66.60 -9.81 -8.63
N ASP A 685 -66.99 -10.57 -9.65
CA ASP A 685 -68.22 -10.35 -10.39
C ASP A 685 -68.88 -11.70 -10.70
N GLY A 686 -69.65 -12.20 -9.74
CA GLY A 686 -71.05 -12.55 -9.96
C GLY A 686 -71.40 -13.79 -10.80
N THR A 687 -72.01 -14.75 -10.10
CA THR A 687 -73.29 -15.41 -10.47
C THR A 687 -73.25 -16.83 -11.09
N SER A 688 -73.52 -17.81 -10.23
CA SER A 688 -74.63 -18.81 -10.30
C SER A 688 -74.57 -20.06 -11.21
N ASN A 689 -74.79 -21.18 -10.52
CA ASN A 689 -75.56 -22.40 -10.84
C ASN A 689 -75.03 -23.48 -11.80
N GLY A 690 -74.96 -24.71 -11.25
CA GLY A 690 -75.82 -25.80 -11.72
C GLY A 690 -75.16 -26.97 -12.47
N GLU A 691 -75.05 -28.09 -11.74
CA GLU A 691 -75.28 -29.50 -12.15
C GLU A 691 -74.51 -30.20 -13.30
N GLU A 692 -74.08 -31.41 -12.91
CA GLU A 692 -73.70 -32.68 -13.56
C GLU A 692 -73.68 -32.90 -15.10
N ILE A 693 -72.82 -33.88 -15.45
CA ILE A 693 -72.90 -34.94 -16.51
C ILE A 693 -71.85 -34.88 -17.64
N ASN A 694 -71.14 -36.03 -17.71
CA ASN A 694 -70.29 -36.61 -18.76
C ASN A 694 -70.44 -36.14 -20.22
N GLY A 695 -69.30 -36.08 -20.93
CA GLY A 695 -69.27 -36.22 -22.39
C GLY A 695 -67.87 -36.04 -23.01
N ASN A 696 -67.27 -37.14 -23.47
CA ASN A 696 -66.06 -37.17 -24.30
C ASN A 696 -66.19 -36.32 -25.58
N GLY A 697 -65.15 -35.58 -25.93
CA GLY A 697 -65.01 -34.93 -27.24
C GLY A 697 -63.58 -34.45 -27.49
N ALA A 698 -62.97 -34.96 -28.56
CA ALA A 698 -61.56 -34.83 -28.91
C ALA A 698 -61.11 -33.38 -29.21
N ALA A 699 -59.90 -33.01 -28.76
CA ALA A 699 -59.20 -31.81 -29.17
C ALA A 699 -58.07 -32.15 -30.15
N SER A 700 -58.23 -31.62 -31.37
CA SER A 700 -57.27 -31.60 -32.47
C SER A 700 -56.06 -30.73 -32.15
N THR A 701 -54.89 -31.21 -32.53
CA THR A 701 -53.56 -30.61 -32.43
C THR A 701 -53.20 -29.79 -33.68
N SER A 702 -52.55 -28.63 -33.49
CA SER A 702 -51.32 -28.18 -34.17
C SER A 702 -51.00 -26.71 -33.78
N PRO A 703 -49.80 -26.17 -34.05
CA PRO A 703 -48.56 -26.50 -33.35
C PRO A 703 -47.85 -25.24 -32.82
N VAL A 704 -47.26 -25.31 -31.61
CA VAL A 704 -46.27 -24.31 -31.17
C VAL A 704 -44.90 -24.96 -31.27
N SER A 705 -44.09 -24.38 -32.15
CA SER A 705 -42.73 -24.76 -32.52
C SER A 705 -41.82 -24.84 -31.29
N LYS A 706 -41.40 -26.07 -30.99
CA LYS A 706 -40.20 -26.35 -30.20
C LYS A 706 -38.98 -25.96 -31.03
N GLU A 707 -38.38 -24.81 -30.75
CA GLU A 707 -36.95 -24.63 -31.01
C GLU A 707 -36.19 -25.37 -29.91
N LYS A 708 -35.77 -26.60 -30.24
CA LYS A 708 -34.67 -27.29 -29.58
C LYS A 708 -33.41 -26.44 -29.73
N LEU A 709 -33.02 -25.72 -28.69
CA LEU A 709 -31.63 -25.31 -28.51
C LEU A 709 -30.93 -26.41 -27.70
N SER A 710 -30.11 -27.17 -28.42
CA SER A 710 -29.00 -28.01 -27.96
C SER A 710 -28.73 -28.03 -26.44
N GLU A 711 -29.22 -29.09 -25.80
CA GLU A 711 -28.62 -29.64 -24.58
C GLU A 711 -27.22 -30.17 -24.91
N GLU A 712 -26.22 -29.30 -24.85
CA GLU A 712 -24.79 -29.60 -24.67
C GLU A 712 -24.02 -28.27 -24.70
N GLN A 713 -24.13 -27.48 -23.62
CA GLN A 713 -23.25 -26.33 -23.39
C GLN A 713 -22.72 -26.42 -21.96
N GLY A 714 -21.41 -26.63 -21.83
CA GLY A 714 -20.70 -26.70 -20.56
C GLY A 714 -21.04 -25.52 -19.64
N ARG A 715 -21.15 -25.80 -18.34
CA ARG A 715 -21.51 -24.85 -17.28
C ARG A 715 -20.78 -23.51 -17.45
N ALA A 716 -21.52 -22.45 -17.80
CA ALA A 716 -20.96 -21.12 -17.92
C ALA A 716 -20.49 -20.61 -16.54
N PHE A 717 -19.23 -20.15 -16.46
CA PHE A 717 -18.63 -19.58 -15.25
C PHE A 717 -19.42 -18.33 -14.79
N GLY A 718 -20.01 -18.39 -13.60
CA GLY A 718 -20.81 -17.33 -12.99
C GLY A 718 -20.09 -16.58 -11.87
N ILE A 719 -20.72 -15.53 -11.34
CA ILE A 719 -20.14 -14.69 -10.28
C ILE A 719 -19.81 -15.49 -9.01
N ASN A 720 -20.56 -16.57 -8.75
CA ASN A 720 -20.37 -17.45 -7.60
C ASN A 720 -19.15 -18.36 -7.71
N ASP A 721 -18.57 -18.52 -8.91
CA ASP A 721 -17.36 -19.31 -9.11
C ASP A 721 -16.08 -18.55 -8.72
N ILE A 722 -16.19 -17.25 -8.38
CA ILE A 722 -15.07 -16.47 -7.83
C ILE A 722 -14.95 -16.77 -6.32
N VAL A 723 -14.02 -17.67 -5.99
CA VAL A 723 -13.70 -18.15 -4.64
C VAL A 723 -13.58 -17.04 -3.58
N LEU A 724 -12.96 -15.91 -3.95
CA LEU A 724 -12.77 -14.77 -3.04
C LEU A 724 -14.09 -14.27 -2.44
N LEU A 725 -15.17 -14.27 -3.23
CA LEU A 725 -16.48 -13.80 -2.81
C LEU A 725 -17.11 -14.74 -1.78
N GLY A 726 -16.90 -16.05 -1.91
CA GLY A 726 -17.28 -17.02 -0.88
C GLY A 726 -16.50 -16.79 0.42
N LYS A 727 -15.18 -16.59 0.34
CA LYS A 727 -14.32 -16.34 1.50
C LYS A 727 -14.78 -15.15 2.33
N ILE A 728 -14.99 -13.97 1.71
CA ILE A 728 -15.45 -12.79 2.45
C ILE A 728 -16.84 -12.98 3.06
N THR A 729 -17.75 -13.66 2.36
CA THR A 729 -19.10 -13.92 2.85
C THR A 729 -19.08 -14.77 4.12
N ARG A 730 -18.23 -15.80 4.16
CA ARG A 730 -18.07 -16.68 5.33
C ARG A 730 -17.50 -15.97 6.57
N LEU A 731 -16.78 -14.86 6.43
CA LEU A 731 -16.21 -14.13 7.57
C LEU A 731 -17.26 -13.40 8.44
N PHE A 732 -18.45 -13.13 7.90
CA PHE A 732 -19.48 -12.34 8.59
C PHE A 732 -20.66 -13.21 9.01
N ASP A 733 -21.24 -12.92 10.18
CA ASP A 733 -22.34 -13.69 10.80
C ASP A 733 -23.53 -13.85 9.85
N ASN A 734 -24.02 -12.72 9.34
CA ASN A 734 -25.12 -12.64 8.36
C ASN A 734 -24.58 -12.42 6.94
N GLY A 735 -23.38 -12.91 6.65
CA GLY A 735 -22.69 -12.58 5.39
C GLY A 735 -23.45 -13.02 4.15
N LEU A 736 -24.07 -14.21 4.20
CA LEU A 736 -24.85 -14.75 3.09
C LEU A 736 -26.12 -13.94 2.85
N GLU A 737 -26.90 -13.67 3.90
CA GLU A 737 -28.13 -12.87 3.82
C GLU A 737 -27.83 -11.45 3.36
N CYS A 738 -26.77 -10.82 3.87
CA CYS A 738 -26.31 -9.50 3.45
C CYS A 738 -25.91 -9.49 1.96
N ARG A 739 -25.25 -10.56 1.48
CA ARG A 739 -24.88 -10.69 0.07
C ARG A 739 -26.09 -10.91 -0.83
N GLU A 740 -27.07 -11.71 -0.41
CA GLU A 740 -28.31 -11.92 -1.16
C GLU A 740 -29.14 -10.63 -1.25
N ALA A 741 -29.28 -9.90 -0.14
CA ALA A 741 -29.93 -8.60 -0.13
C ALA A 741 -29.19 -7.60 -1.05
N LEU A 742 -27.85 -7.57 -1.00
CA LEU A 742 -27.05 -6.75 -1.89
C LEU A 742 -27.27 -7.11 -3.37
N ASP A 743 -27.24 -8.39 -3.72
CA ASP A 743 -27.41 -8.87 -5.10
C ASP A 743 -28.76 -8.44 -5.67
N ALA A 744 -29.83 -8.61 -4.89
CA ALA A 744 -31.16 -8.17 -5.29
C ALA A 744 -31.28 -6.64 -5.41
N ILE A 745 -30.62 -5.85 -4.56
CA ILE A 745 -30.54 -4.38 -4.74
C ILE A 745 -29.74 -3.99 -5.98
N ILE A 746 -28.61 -4.67 -6.25
CA ILE A 746 -27.84 -4.46 -7.48
C ILE A 746 -28.71 -4.72 -8.71
N ASP A 747 -29.55 -5.77 -8.67
CA ASP A 747 -30.46 -6.10 -9.76
C ASP A 747 -31.57 -5.04 -9.92
N ARG A 748 -32.13 -4.51 -8.83
CA ARG A 748 -33.06 -3.36 -8.90
C ARG A 748 -32.41 -2.08 -9.44
N CYS A 749 -31.11 -1.89 -9.22
CA CYS A 749 -30.34 -0.74 -9.72
C CYS A 749 -29.74 -0.96 -11.13
N SER A 750 -30.04 -2.08 -11.79
CA SER A 750 -29.33 -2.55 -12.99
C SER A 750 -29.65 -1.81 -14.29
N ALA A 751 -30.61 -0.89 -14.29
CA ALA A 751 -31.17 -0.23 -15.49
C ALA A 751 -30.11 0.37 -16.46
N LEU A 752 -28.93 0.77 -15.97
CA LEU A 752 -27.83 1.24 -16.81
C LEU A 752 -26.56 0.38 -16.73
N GLN A 753 -26.36 -0.29 -15.60
CA GLN A 753 -25.17 -1.09 -15.35
C GLN A 753 -25.41 -2.00 -14.16
N ASN A 754 -25.22 -3.30 -14.34
CA ASN A 754 -25.16 -4.26 -13.25
C ASN A 754 -23.69 -4.52 -12.87
N ILE A 755 -23.34 -4.30 -11.61
CA ILE A 755 -21.95 -4.42 -11.13
C ILE A 755 -21.44 -5.87 -11.29
N ARG A 756 -22.30 -6.87 -11.02
CA ARG A 756 -21.93 -8.30 -11.11
C ARG A 756 -21.73 -8.72 -12.56
N GLN A 757 -22.61 -8.27 -13.46
CA GLN A 757 -22.49 -8.56 -14.89
C GLN A 757 -21.22 -7.95 -15.50
N ALA A 758 -20.86 -6.73 -15.10
CA ALA A 758 -19.65 -6.07 -15.58
C ALA A 758 -18.36 -6.88 -15.24
N VAL A 759 -18.29 -7.51 -14.06
CA VAL A 759 -17.16 -8.40 -13.70
C VAL A 759 -17.05 -9.56 -14.69
N LEU A 760 -18.16 -10.21 -15.02
CA LEU A 760 -18.21 -11.35 -15.94
C LEU A 760 -17.88 -10.95 -17.39
N GLU A 761 -18.32 -9.77 -17.82
CA GLU A 761 -17.99 -9.23 -19.15
C GLU A 761 -16.49 -8.98 -19.32
N TYR A 762 -15.84 -8.29 -18.36
CA TYR A 762 -14.40 -8.05 -18.42
C TYR A 762 -13.60 -9.36 -18.31
N ARG A 763 -14.08 -10.34 -17.53
CA ARG A 763 -13.52 -11.68 -17.51
C ARG A 763 -13.56 -12.34 -18.88
N LYS A 764 -14.68 -12.23 -19.60
CA LYS A 764 -14.84 -12.81 -20.94
C LYS A 764 -13.81 -12.22 -21.90
N VAL A 765 -13.64 -10.89 -21.90
CA VAL A 765 -12.63 -10.20 -22.73
C VAL A 765 -11.21 -10.62 -22.35
N PHE A 766 -10.90 -10.75 -21.05
CA PHE A 766 -9.57 -11.16 -20.58
C PHE A 766 -9.18 -12.58 -21.02
N ASN A 767 -10.14 -13.50 -21.12
CA ASN A 767 -9.89 -14.91 -21.47
C ASN A 767 -9.94 -15.18 -22.99
N GLN A 768 -10.24 -14.18 -23.83
CA GLN A 768 -10.24 -14.34 -25.27
C GLN A 768 -8.81 -14.36 -25.81
N GLN A 769 -8.40 -15.51 -26.38
CA GLN A 769 -7.03 -15.72 -26.89
C GLN A 769 -6.63 -14.81 -28.05
N HIS A 770 -7.60 -14.25 -28.79
CA HIS A 770 -7.37 -13.43 -29.99
C HIS A 770 -7.32 -11.92 -29.71
N VAL A 771 -7.39 -11.50 -28.44
CA VAL A 771 -7.39 -10.09 -28.05
C VAL A 771 -5.97 -9.58 -27.86
N GLU A 772 -5.68 -8.39 -28.38
CA GLU A 772 -4.38 -7.73 -28.24
C GLU A 772 -3.95 -7.65 -26.74
N PRO A 773 -2.68 -7.94 -26.40
CA PRO A 773 -2.20 -7.95 -25.01
C PRO A 773 -2.56 -6.70 -24.21
N ARG A 774 -2.51 -5.52 -24.84
CA ARG A 774 -2.89 -4.24 -24.22
C ARG A 774 -4.37 -4.20 -23.83
N VAL A 775 -5.27 -4.64 -24.71
CA VAL A 775 -6.71 -4.68 -24.46
C VAL A 775 -7.03 -5.69 -23.37
N ARG A 776 -6.34 -6.85 -23.38
CA ARG A 776 -6.44 -7.87 -22.33
C ARG A 776 -6.05 -7.31 -20.95
N GLN A 777 -4.96 -6.56 -20.87
CA GLN A 777 -4.51 -5.93 -19.62
C GLN A 777 -5.48 -4.84 -19.13
N VAL A 778 -6.02 -4.02 -20.04
CA VAL A 778 -7.04 -3.00 -19.69
C VAL A 778 -8.32 -3.67 -19.18
N ALA A 779 -8.76 -4.75 -19.82
CA ALA A 779 -9.92 -5.54 -19.36
C ALA A 779 -9.68 -6.14 -17.98
N LEU A 780 -8.49 -6.70 -17.71
CA LEU A 780 -8.11 -7.23 -16.41
C LEU A 780 -8.18 -6.16 -15.32
N ASN A 781 -7.57 -4.99 -15.56
CA ASN A 781 -7.56 -3.87 -14.62
C ASN A 781 -8.99 -3.37 -14.35
N ARG A 782 -9.83 -3.22 -15.39
CA ARG A 782 -11.23 -2.81 -15.22
C ARG A 782 -12.05 -3.87 -14.48
N GLY A 783 -11.89 -5.15 -14.82
CA GLY A 783 -12.54 -6.26 -14.12
C GLY A 783 -12.21 -6.26 -12.63
N ALA A 784 -10.93 -6.05 -12.28
CA ALA A 784 -10.48 -5.96 -10.90
C ALA A 784 -11.14 -4.81 -10.12
N GLU A 785 -11.32 -3.63 -10.73
CA GLU A 785 -12.01 -2.48 -10.11
C GLU A 785 -13.50 -2.77 -9.84
N TYR A 786 -14.21 -3.44 -10.76
CA TYR A 786 -15.60 -3.87 -10.51
C TYR A 786 -15.69 -4.97 -9.44
N LEU A 787 -14.73 -5.90 -9.43
CA LEU A 787 -14.66 -6.94 -8.39
C LEU A 787 -14.38 -6.33 -7.02
N GLU A 788 -13.46 -5.35 -6.92
CA GLU A 788 -13.20 -4.62 -5.68
C GLU A 788 -14.45 -3.83 -5.23
N ARG A 789 -15.17 -3.21 -6.17
CA ARG A 789 -16.43 -2.50 -5.86
C ARG A 789 -17.47 -3.42 -5.25
N TYR A 790 -17.69 -4.58 -5.86
CA TYR A 790 -18.63 -5.58 -5.34
C TYR A 790 -18.17 -6.13 -3.98
N PHE A 791 -16.88 -6.46 -3.84
CA PHE A 791 -16.28 -6.89 -2.58
C PHE A 791 -16.51 -5.88 -1.44
N ARG A 792 -16.31 -4.58 -1.70
CA ARG A 792 -16.55 -3.52 -0.70
C ARG A 792 -18.03 -3.36 -0.36
N LEU A 793 -18.93 -3.52 -1.33
CA LEU A 793 -20.37 -3.50 -1.08
C LEU A 793 -20.82 -4.68 -0.21
N ILE A 794 -20.23 -5.87 -0.36
CA ILE A 794 -20.48 -7.01 0.54
C ILE A 794 -20.04 -6.66 1.96
N ALA A 795 -18.82 -6.12 2.13
CA ALA A 795 -18.32 -5.68 3.43
C ALA A 795 -19.21 -4.58 4.05
N PHE A 796 -19.70 -3.64 3.25
CA PHE A 796 -20.58 -2.57 3.72
C PHE A 796 -21.96 -3.09 4.11
N ALA A 797 -22.55 -4.03 3.35
CA ALA A 797 -23.80 -4.68 3.72
C ALA A 797 -23.68 -5.44 5.04
N ALA A 798 -22.55 -6.13 5.26
CA ALA A 798 -22.26 -6.80 6.53
C ALA A 798 -22.07 -5.81 7.69
N TYR A 799 -21.38 -4.69 7.48
CA TYR A 799 -21.28 -3.60 8.46
C TYR A 799 -22.65 -3.06 8.84
N LEU A 800 -23.50 -2.76 7.86
CA LEU A 800 -24.86 -2.30 8.09
C LEU A 800 -25.72 -3.36 8.79
N GLY A 801 -25.43 -4.66 8.64
CA GLY A 801 -26.09 -5.75 9.36
C GLY A 801 -25.57 -6.00 10.78
N SER A 802 -24.52 -5.29 11.21
CA SER A 802 -23.86 -5.47 12.52
C SER A 802 -24.27 -4.40 13.54
N GLU A 803 -23.86 -4.61 14.80
CA GLU A 803 -24.09 -3.66 15.92
C GLU A 803 -23.34 -2.34 15.76
N ALA A 804 -22.29 -2.33 14.94
CA ALA A 804 -21.45 -1.15 14.73
C ALA A 804 -22.22 0.04 14.14
N PHE A 805 -23.31 -0.22 13.41
CA PHE A 805 -24.16 0.79 12.80
C PHE A 805 -25.39 1.17 13.65
N ASP A 806 -25.69 0.43 14.73
CA ASP A 806 -26.93 0.60 15.50
C ASP A 806 -27.08 2.08 15.96
N GLY A 807 -25.98 2.70 16.43
CA GLY A 807 -26.01 4.09 16.92
C GLY A 807 -26.36 5.14 15.86
N PHE A 808 -26.22 4.84 14.56
CA PHE A 808 -26.70 5.73 13.48
C PHE A 808 -28.21 5.60 13.24
N CYS A 809 -28.83 4.49 13.66
CA CYS A 809 -30.27 4.28 13.64
C CYS A 809 -30.97 4.74 14.93
N GLY A 810 -30.24 5.34 15.88
CA GLY A 810 -30.76 5.68 17.21
C GLY A 810 -31.02 4.45 18.09
N GLN A 811 -30.41 3.30 17.78
CA GLN A 811 -30.51 2.05 18.51
C GLN A 811 -29.13 1.72 19.12
N GLY A 812 -29.04 1.21 20.36
CA GLY A 812 -27.75 0.83 20.95
C GLY A 812 -26.78 1.98 21.29
N GLU A 813 -25.66 1.64 21.95
CA GLU A 813 -24.68 2.61 22.48
C GLU A 813 -23.52 2.89 21.51
N MET A 814 -23.30 2.00 20.53
CA MET A 814 -22.12 2.02 19.67
C MET A 814 -22.40 2.74 18.34
N ARG A 815 -21.68 3.85 18.09
CA ARG A 815 -21.71 4.60 16.83
C ARG A 815 -20.36 4.53 16.14
N MET A 816 -20.06 3.40 15.50
CA MET A 816 -18.78 3.16 14.82
C MET A 816 -18.91 3.38 13.31
N THR A 817 -18.00 4.15 12.71
CA THR A 817 -17.97 4.35 11.25
C THR A 817 -17.50 3.11 10.50
N PHE A 818 -17.87 2.97 9.22
CA PHE A 818 -17.41 1.88 8.35
C PHE A 818 -15.89 1.89 8.20
N LYS A 819 -15.26 3.07 8.09
CA LYS A 819 -13.78 3.18 8.03
C LYS A 819 -13.12 2.55 9.26
N THR A 820 -13.60 2.86 10.46
CA THR A 820 -13.05 2.31 11.71
C THR A 820 -13.32 0.81 11.82
N TRP A 821 -14.56 0.39 11.51
CA TRP A 821 -14.96 -1.02 11.50
C TRP A 821 -14.10 -1.87 10.55
N GLN A 822 -13.80 -1.36 9.35
CA GLN A 822 -12.97 -2.05 8.37
C GLN A 822 -11.47 -2.04 8.74
N HIS A 823 -11.01 -1.05 9.52
CA HIS A 823 -9.61 -0.99 9.99
C HIS A 823 -9.33 -2.03 11.08
N GLN A 824 -10.33 -2.35 11.91
CA GLN A 824 -10.27 -3.41 12.92
C GLN A 824 -10.28 -4.84 12.34
N ARG A 825 -10.34 -4.99 11.00
CA ARG A 825 -10.46 -6.27 10.30
C ARG A 825 -9.32 -6.44 9.28
N PRO A 826 -8.10 -6.79 9.71
CA PRO A 826 -6.95 -6.95 8.81
C PRO A 826 -7.19 -7.98 7.70
N GLU A 827 -8.01 -9.01 7.94
CA GLU A 827 -8.36 -10.03 6.97
C GLU A 827 -9.13 -9.48 5.75
N VAL A 828 -10.02 -8.51 5.98
CA VAL A 828 -10.77 -7.84 4.90
C VAL A 828 -9.82 -6.94 4.10
N GLN A 829 -8.87 -6.28 4.77
CA GLN A 829 -7.87 -5.44 4.11
C GLN A 829 -6.91 -6.27 3.24
N ALA A 830 -6.42 -7.39 3.76
CA ALA A 830 -5.52 -8.27 3.03
C ALA A 830 -6.19 -8.87 1.77
N MET A 831 -7.45 -9.32 1.88
CA MET A 831 -8.23 -9.77 0.72
C MET A 831 -8.42 -8.67 -0.33
N LYS A 832 -8.75 -7.45 0.09
CA LYS A 832 -8.83 -6.28 -0.80
C LYS A 832 -7.51 -6.03 -1.54
N TRP A 833 -6.38 -6.10 -0.85
CA TRP A 833 -5.06 -5.96 -1.46
C TRP A 833 -4.74 -7.08 -2.46
N SER A 834 -5.20 -8.32 -2.21
CA SER A 834 -5.01 -9.44 -3.13
C SER A 834 -5.67 -9.21 -4.50
N ILE A 835 -6.85 -8.56 -4.54
CA ILE A 835 -7.54 -8.18 -5.79
C ILE A 835 -6.64 -7.27 -6.65
N ARG A 836 -5.92 -6.35 -6.02
CA ARG A 836 -5.06 -5.37 -6.72
C ARG A 836 -3.71 -5.92 -7.13
N LEU A 837 -3.10 -6.74 -6.28
CA LEU A 837 -1.75 -7.25 -6.51
C LEU A 837 -1.71 -8.36 -7.55
N ARG A 838 -2.72 -9.26 -7.57
CA ARG A 838 -2.77 -10.40 -8.49
C ARG A 838 -4.17 -10.60 -9.06
N PRO A 839 -4.74 -9.64 -9.79
CA PRO A 839 -6.10 -9.74 -10.33
C PRO A 839 -6.27 -10.96 -11.24
N GLY A 840 -5.24 -11.34 -12.00
CA GLY A 840 -5.27 -12.47 -12.93
C GLY A 840 -5.75 -13.79 -12.31
N ARG A 841 -5.46 -14.03 -11.02
CA ARG A 841 -5.87 -15.24 -10.31
C ARG A 841 -7.39 -15.40 -10.17
N PHE A 842 -8.14 -14.30 -10.18
CA PHE A 842 -9.60 -14.32 -10.06
C PHE A 842 -10.31 -14.38 -11.43
N PHE A 843 -9.60 -14.05 -12.50
CA PHE A 843 -10.14 -13.98 -13.87
C PHE A 843 -9.73 -15.16 -14.75
N SER A 844 -8.68 -15.90 -14.40
CA SER A 844 -8.18 -17.06 -15.16
C SER A 844 -9.09 -18.29 -14.99
N VAL A 845 -9.17 -19.11 -16.03
CA VAL A 845 -9.89 -20.40 -16.00
C VAL A 845 -8.98 -21.43 -15.32
N PRO A 846 -9.37 -22.07 -14.21
CA PRO A 846 -8.68 -23.26 -13.71
C PRO A 846 -8.57 -24.31 -14.82
N GLU A 847 -7.38 -24.87 -15.05
CA GLU A 847 -7.12 -25.87 -16.09
C GLU A 847 -8.09 -27.08 -15.98
N GLU A 848 -8.58 -27.38 -14.77
CA GLU A 848 -9.54 -28.45 -14.51
C GLU A 848 -10.95 -28.20 -15.08
N LEU A 849 -11.37 -26.93 -15.26
CA LEU A 849 -12.66 -26.62 -15.90
C LEU A 849 -12.63 -26.76 -17.43
N ARG A 850 -11.45 -27.03 -18.03
CA ARG A 850 -11.32 -27.35 -19.47
C ARG A 850 -11.47 -28.84 -19.77
N VAL A 851 -11.33 -29.70 -18.76
CA VAL A 851 -11.43 -31.15 -18.93
C VAL A 851 -12.81 -31.59 -18.43
N SER A 852 -13.69 -31.96 -19.35
CA SER A 852 -14.92 -32.66 -19.03
C SER A 852 -14.56 -34.03 -18.43
N GLN A 853 -14.41 -34.12 -17.11
CA GLN A 853 -14.39 -35.43 -16.46
C GLN A 853 -15.82 -35.97 -16.44
N GLU A 854 -16.08 -36.98 -17.27
CA GLU A 854 -17.29 -37.80 -17.20
C GLU A 854 -17.30 -38.52 -15.85
N SER A 855 -18.06 -37.98 -14.89
CA SER A 855 -18.22 -38.58 -13.57
C SER A 855 -19.18 -39.78 -13.66
N GLN A 856 -18.76 -40.94 -13.18
CA GLN A 856 -19.59 -42.14 -13.06
C GLN A 856 -20.82 -41.83 -12.18
N HIS A 857 -21.93 -42.54 -12.41
CA HIS A 857 -23.28 -42.27 -11.87
C HIS A 857 -23.38 -42.07 -10.33
N GLY A 858 -22.40 -42.52 -9.55
CA GLY A 858 -22.30 -42.31 -8.09
C GLY A 858 -21.77 -40.93 -7.67
N ASP A 859 -20.92 -40.30 -8.48
CA ASP A 859 -20.35 -38.97 -8.20
C ASP A 859 -21.38 -37.86 -8.43
N ALA A 860 -22.29 -38.02 -9.38
CA ALA A 860 -23.32 -37.02 -9.70
C ALA A 860 -24.28 -36.76 -8.52
N VAL A 861 -24.61 -37.79 -7.74
CA VAL A 861 -25.49 -37.67 -6.55
C VAL A 861 -24.76 -36.95 -5.41
N MET A 862 -23.48 -37.28 -5.18
CA MET A 862 -22.65 -36.60 -4.19
C MET A 862 -22.42 -35.14 -4.55
N GLU A 863 -22.17 -34.86 -5.83
CA GLU A 863 -22.04 -33.49 -6.35
C GLU A 863 -23.34 -32.70 -6.20
N ALA A 864 -24.50 -33.31 -6.48
CA ALA A 864 -25.81 -32.68 -6.31
C ALA A 864 -26.10 -32.28 -4.86
N ILE A 865 -25.67 -33.10 -3.90
CA ILE A 865 -25.82 -32.82 -2.45
C ILE A 865 -24.88 -31.71 -2.00
N VAL A 866 -23.60 -31.75 -2.42
CA VAL A 866 -22.66 -30.66 -2.15
C VAL A 866 -23.13 -29.34 -2.79
N LYS A 867 -23.84 -29.41 -3.94
CA LYS A 867 -24.47 -28.26 -4.61
C LYS A 867 -25.76 -27.77 -3.93
N SER A 868 -26.46 -28.61 -3.14
CA SER A 868 -27.70 -28.23 -2.45
C SER A 868 -27.48 -27.66 -1.04
N ARG A 869 -26.29 -27.82 -0.46
CA ARG A 869 -25.88 -27.24 0.83
C ARG A 869 -26.16 -25.74 0.93
N ASN A 870 -26.75 -25.30 2.03
CA ASN A 870 -27.13 -23.90 2.27
C ASN A 870 -26.59 -23.32 3.59
N GLY A 871 -25.61 -23.98 4.21
CA GLY A 871 -24.96 -23.51 5.43
C GLY A 871 -24.16 -22.21 5.22
N SER A 872 -23.94 -21.49 6.31
CA SER A 872 -23.26 -20.19 6.31
C SER A 872 -21.75 -20.30 6.02
N ILE A 873 -21.12 -21.39 6.48
CA ILE A 873 -19.74 -21.79 6.22
C ILE A 873 -19.73 -23.01 5.28
N LEU A 874 -20.48 -24.06 5.63
CA LEU A 874 -20.66 -25.27 4.83
C LEU A 874 -21.75 -25.06 3.76
N GLY A 875 -21.49 -24.13 2.85
CA GLY A 875 -22.39 -23.76 1.76
C GLY A 875 -22.16 -24.56 0.47
N LYS A 876 -22.89 -24.18 -0.59
CA LYS A 876 -22.80 -24.77 -1.93
C LYS A 876 -21.34 -24.92 -2.40
N GLY A 877 -20.96 -26.12 -2.82
CA GLY A 877 -19.60 -26.40 -3.32
C GLY A 877 -18.54 -26.61 -2.24
N SER A 878 -18.91 -26.62 -0.96
CA SER A 878 -17.99 -26.85 0.16
C SER A 878 -18.03 -28.31 0.61
N ILE A 879 -16.87 -28.88 0.92
CA ILE A 879 -16.72 -30.25 1.41
C ILE A 879 -15.98 -30.28 2.75
N LEU A 880 -16.22 -31.33 3.53
CA LEU A 880 -15.43 -31.67 4.72
C LEU A 880 -14.52 -32.83 4.38
N LYS A 881 -13.21 -32.58 4.35
CA LYS A 881 -12.20 -33.59 4.06
C LYS A 881 -11.52 -34.04 5.34
N LYS A 882 -11.32 -35.34 5.52
CA LYS A 882 -10.53 -35.92 6.60
C LYS A 882 -9.11 -35.35 6.56
N TYR A 883 -8.61 -34.93 7.71
CA TYR A 883 -7.31 -34.24 7.80
C TYR A 883 -6.10 -35.17 7.54
N PHE A 884 -6.28 -36.48 7.73
CA PHE A 884 -5.26 -37.49 7.46
C PHE A 884 -5.24 -37.82 5.97
N PHE A 885 -4.05 -37.75 5.36
CA PHE A 885 -3.84 -38.05 3.94
C PHE A 885 -2.58 -38.92 3.72
N PRO A 886 -2.53 -39.70 2.63
CA PRO A 886 -1.37 -40.54 2.32
C PRO A 886 -0.10 -39.68 2.08
N GLY A 887 1.04 -40.11 2.63
CA GLY A 887 2.30 -39.36 2.51
C GLY A 887 2.52 -38.28 3.58
N GLN A 888 1.60 -38.13 4.55
CA GLN A 888 1.83 -37.30 5.74
C GLN A 888 3.08 -37.81 6.48
N ARG A 889 4.09 -36.93 6.64
CA ARG A 889 5.33 -37.30 7.35
C ARG A 889 4.99 -37.77 8.76
N THR A 890 5.33 -39.00 9.08
CA THR A 890 5.32 -39.51 10.46
C THR A 890 6.70 -39.22 11.08
N SER A 891 6.75 -38.87 12.36
CA SER A 891 8.04 -38.55 12.99
C SER A 891 8.93 -39.79 13.04
N SER A 892 10.25 -39.61 12.94
CA SER A 892 11.23 -40.69 13.12
C SER A 892 11.59 -40.95 14.59
N HIS A 893 11.23 -40.07 15.53
CA HIS A 893 11.80 -40.09 16.91
C HIS A 893 10.78 -40.12 18.05
N ILE A 894 9.59 -39.51 17.90
CA ILE A 894 8.52 -39.52 18.91
C ILE A 894 7.23 -39.99 18.25
N GLN A 895 6.86 -41.25 18.50
CA GLN A 895 5.63 -41.84 17.97
C GLN A 895 4.53 -41.76 19.03
N ILE A 896 3.52 -40.93 18.77
CA ILE A 896 2.30 -40.82 19.56
C ILE A 896 1.15 -41.25 18.66
N ASP A 897 0.41 -42.27 19.07
CA ASP A 897 -0.71 -42.78 18.27
C ASP A 897 -1.78 -41.69 18.10
N GLY A 898 -2.25 -41.50 16.86
CA GLY A 898 -3.18 -40.43 16.52
C GLY A 898 -2.60 -39.01 16.47
N ALA A 899 -1.30 -38.79 16.71
CA ALA A 899 -0.63 -37.49 16.59
C ALA A 899 0.59 -37.56 15.64
N PRO A 900 0.44 -37.21 14.35
CA PRO A 900 1.53 -37.29 13.39
C PRO A 900 2.60 -36.21 13.58
N HIS A 901 3.80 -36.46 13.06
CA HIS A 901 4.93 -35.51 12.98
C HIS A 901 5.27 -34.77 14.29
N VAL A 902 5.35 -35.49 15.41
CA VAL A 902 5.79 -34.90 16.67
C VAL A 902 7.30 -34.65 16.65
N TYR A 903 7.71 -33.41 16.92
CA TYR A 903 9.12 -33.01 17.02
C TYR A 903 9.36 -32.17 18.27
N LYS A 904 10.54 -32.32 18.88
CA LYS A 904 11.00 -31.58 20.06
C LYS A 904 12.28 -30.83 19.71
N VAL A 905 12.36 -29.55 20.09
CA VAL A 905 13.59 -28.76 19.92
C VAL A 905 14.62 -29.15 20.99
N ASP A 906 15.84 -29.44 20.57
CA ASP A 906 16.91 -29.82 21.49
C ASP A 906 17.28 -28.68 22.46
N GLY A 907 17.23 -28.99 23.76
CA GLY A 907 17.53 -28.06 24.85
C GLY A 907 16.40 -27.09 25.21
N TYR A 908 15.23 -27.18 24.56
CA TYR A 908 14.08 -26.31 24.87
C TYR A 908 12.82 -27.14 25.13
N PRO A 909 11.89 -26.69 26.01
CA PRO A 909 10.61 -27.35 26.23
C PRO A 909 9.59 -26.99 25.13
N VAL A 910 10.02 -26.98 23.87
CA VAL A 910 9.24 -26.56 22.71
C VAL A 910 9.03 -27.75 21.77
N PHE A 911 7.77 -28.01 21.43
CA PHE A 911 7.33 -29.14 20.64
C PHE A 911 6.46 -28.67 19.47
N SER A 912 6.45 -29.43 18.39
CA SER A 912 5.48 -29.30 17.31
C SER A 912 4.82 -30.62 17.00
N MET A 913 3.60 -30.58 16.49
CA MET A 913 2.91 -31.74 15.93
C MET A 913 2.04 -31.36 14.73
N ALA A 914 1.76 -32.34 13.88
CA ALA A 914 0.67 -32.22 12.92
C ALA A 914 -0.68 -32.32 13.64
N THR A 915 -1.76 -32.02 12.94
CA THR A 915 -3.11 -32.05 13.52
C THR A 915 -3.44 -33.44 14.10
N PRO A 916 -3.69 -33.56 15.42
CA PRO A 916 -3.94 -34.85 16.05
C PRO A 916 -5.42 -35.22 16.05
N THR A 917 -5.74 -36.49 16.30
CA THR A 917 -7.06 -36.93 16.79
C THR A 917 -7.28 -36.50 18.24
N ILE A 918 -8.51 -36.57 18.76
CA ILE A 918 -8.76 -36.28 20.18
C ILE A 918 -7.94 -37.22 21.08
N ASN A 919 -7.87 -38.51 20.74
CA ASN A 919 -7.07 -39.47 21.50
C ASN A 919 -5.57 -39.17 21.38
N GLY A 920 -5.07 -38.82 20.19
CA GLY A 920 -3.68 -38.44 20.01
C GLY A 920 -3.31 -37.17 20.77
N ALA A 921 -4.23 -36.20 20.91
CA ALA A 921 -4.03 -35.05 21.77
C ALA A 921 -3.95 -35.45 23.25
N LYS A 922 -4.80 -36.38 23.72
CA LYS A 922 -4.74 -36.93 25.09
C LYS A 922 -3.38 -37.60 25.37
N GLU A 923 -2.94 -38.48 24.47
CA GLU A 923 -1.66 -39.17 24.57
C GLU A 923 -0.48 -38.19 24.57
N MET A 924 -0.50 -37.17 23.69
CA MET A 924 0.54 -36.14 23.66
C MET A 924 0.58 -35.33 24.96
N LEU A 925 -0.57 -34.96 25.52
CA LEU A 925 -0.64 -34.24 26.79
C LEU A 925 -0.21 -35.10 27.98
N ALA A 926 -0.51 -36.40 27.97
CA ALA A 926 -0.01 -37.34 28.96
C ALA A 926 1.52 -37.46 28.87
N TYR A 927 2.08 -37.58 27.66
CA TYR A 927 3.53 -37.59 27.41
C TYR A 927 4.22 -36.32 27.93
N LEU A 928 3.58 -35.15 27.79
CA LEU A 928 4.10 -33.88 28.30
C LEU A 928 3.94 -33.69 29.82
N GLY A 929 3.29 -34.64 30.52
CA GLY A 929 3.06 -34.56 31.97
C GLY A 929 2.00 -33.53 32.37
N ALA A 930 1.04 -33.23 31.48
CA ALA A 930 -0.01 -32.25 31.73
C ALA A 930 -1.12 -32.77 32.68
N LYS A 931 -1.21 -34.09 32.86
CA LYS A 931 -2.18 -34.73 33.74
C LYS A 931 -1.57 -34.97 35.13
N PRO A 932 -2.23 -34.61 36.23
CA PRO A 932 -1.71 -34.86 37.58
C PRO A 932 -1.66 -36.36 37.87
N ALA A 933 -0.48 -36.85 38.26
CA ALA A 933 -0.30 -38.16 38.86
C ALA A 933 -0.24 -38.01 40.39
N ALA A 934 -0.63 -39.04 41.15
CA ALA A 934 -0.70 -38.99 42.61
C ALA A 934 0.65 -38.51 43.23
N GLY A 935 0.66 -37.29 43.77
CA GLY A 935 1.82 -36.69 44.44
C GLY A 935 2.74 -35.80 43.60
N VAL A 936 2.48 -35.58 42.29
CA VAL A 936 3.31 -34.73 41.41
C VAL A 936 2.49 -33.58 40.83
N THR A 937 3.00 -32.35 40.92
CA THR A 937 2.38 -31.16 40.30
C THR A 937 2.36 -31.27 38.78
N SER A 938 1.19 -31.16 38.15
CA SER A 938 1.04 -31.26 36.70
C SER A 938 1.72 -30.11 35.96
N ARG A 939 2.43 -30.43 34.87
CA ARG A 939 3.17 -29.46 34.07
C ARG A 939 2.22 -28.70 33.17
N LYS A 940 2.21 -27.36 33.25
CA LYS A 940 1.34 -26.54 32.39
C LYS A 940 1.82 -26.57 30.93
N VAL A 941 0.93 -26.88 29.99
CA VAL A 941 1.23 -26.90 28.54
C VAL A 941 0.49 -25.78 27.82
N ILE A 942 1.22 -24.93 27.10
CA ILE A 942 0.64 -23.92 26.21
C ILE A 942 0.53 -24.51 24.81
N ILE A 943 -0.69 -24.68 24.32
CA ILE A 943 -0.99 -25.23 23.00
C ILE A 943 -1.30 -24.05 22.09
N THR A 944 -0.47 -23.84 21.06
CA THR A 944 -0.68 -22.79 20.07
C THR A 944 -0.99 -23.41 18.72
N ASP A 945 -2.19 -23.17 18.23
CA ASP A 945 -2.68 -23.68 16.97
C ASP A 945 -2.42 -22.66 15.85
N LEU A 946 -1.55 -23.04 14.91
CA LEU A 946 -1.06 -22.18 13.83
C LEU A 946 -1.90 -22.25 12.55
N ARG A 947 -3.03 -22.96 12.57
CA ARG A 947 -3.81 -23.23 11.35
C ARG A 947 -4.72 -22.04 10.99
N GLU A 948 -4.66 -21.63 9.73
CA GLU A 948 -5.58 -20.64 9.11
C GLU A 948 -6.93 -21.22 8.70
N GLU A 949 -7.03 -22.55 8.66
CA GLU A 949 -8.19 -23.25 8.13
C GLU A 949 -9.16 -23.61 9.24
N ALA A 950 -10.46 -23.53 8.98
CA ALA A 950 -11.46 -24.00 9.92
C ALA A 950 -11.43 -25.54 9.99
N VAL A 951 -11.28 -26.07 11.20
CA VAL A 951 -11.25 -27.50 11.50
C VAL A 951 -12.38 -27.86 12.45
N VAL A 952 -12.98 -29.03 12.26
CA VAL A 952 -13.99 -29.61 13.16
C VAL A 952 -13.63 -31.05 13.48
N TYR A 953 -13.91 -31.50 14.70
CA TYR A 953 -13.75 -32.90 15.12
C TYR A 953 -15.10 -33.60 15.06
N ILE A 954 -15.17 -34.71 14.32
CA ILE A 954 -16.35 -35.58 14.22
C ILE A 954 -15.92 -36.97 14.67
N ASN A 955 -16.58 -37.54 15.67
CA ASN A 955 -16.24 -38.87 16.24
C ASN A 955 -14.76 -38.98 16.64
N GLY A 956 -14.19 -37.89 17.20
CA GLY A 956 -12.77 -37.84 17.59
C GLY A 956 -11.77 -37.62 16.46
N MET A 957 -12.22 -37.58 15.20
CA MET A 957 -11.38 -37.40 14.01
C MET A 957 -11.46 -35.97 13.46
N PRO A 958 -10.32 -35.35 13.08
CA PRO A 958 -10.31 -34.00 12.51
C PRO A 958 -10.71 -33.98 11.03
N PHE A 959 -11.57 -33.04 10.67
CA PHE A 959 -12.00 -32.71 9.31
C PHE A 959 -11.75 -31.23 9.02
N VAL A 960 -11.32 -30.93 7.80
CA VAL A 960 -11.03 -29.58 7.33
C VAL A 960 -11.98 -29.18 6.21
N LEU A 961 -12.38 -27.92 6.21
CA LEU A 961 -13.17 -27.33 5.13
C LEU A 961 -12.32 -27.23 3.84
N ARG A 962 -12.87 -27.70 2.72
CA ARG A 962 -12.28 -27.63 1.37
C ARG A 962 -13.34 -27.20 0.35
N GLU A 963 -12.91 -26.77 -0.83
CA GLU A 963 -13.81 -26.51 -1.96
C GLU A 963 -13.82 -27.71 -2.90
N LEU A 964 -14.98 -28.05 -3.46
CA LEU A 964 -15.16 -29.23 -4.29
C LEU A 964 -14.28 -29.19 -5.56
N ASN A 965 -14.11 -28.02 -6.16
CA ASN A 965 -13.24 -27.81 -7.32
C ASN A 965 -11.74 -27.75 -6.95
N LYS A 966 -11.40 -27.71 -5.67
CA LYS A 966 -10.03 -27.66 -5.14
C LYS A 966 -9.90 -28.50 -3.86
N PRO A 967 -10.13 -29.82 -3.95
CA PRO A 967 -10.31 -30.65 -2.77
C PRO A 967 -8.98 -30.97 -2.04
N VAL A 968 -7.85 -30.78 -2.74
CA VAL A 968 -6.50 -30.97 -2.18
C VAL A 968 -5.88 -29.64 -1.70
N ASP A 969 -6.15 -28.53 -2.39
CA ASP A 969 -5.61 -27.21 -2.02
C ASP A 969 -6.07 -26.75 -0.64
N THR A 970 -5.15 -26.16 0.12
CA THR A 970 -5.44 -25.51 1.39
C THR A 970 -6.29 -24.25 1.18
N LEU A 971 -7.38 -24.10 1.93
CA LEU A 971 -8.31 -22.97 1.90
C LEU A 971 -7.68 -21.80 2.68
N LYS A 972 -6.86 -21.02 2.00
CA LYS A 972 -6.06 -19.94 2.60
C LYS A 972 -6.86 -18.64 2.78
N HIS A 973 -6.78 -18.02 3.95
CA HIS A 973 -7.38 -16.71 4.24
C HIS A 973 -6.26 -15.70 4.51
N ALA A 974 -6.10 -14.72 3.62
CA ALA A 974 -5.05 -13.71 3.78
C ALA A 974 -5.32 -12.86 5.03
N GLY A 975 -4.39 -12.87 5.99
CA GLY A 975 -4.42 -12.01 7.18
C GLY A 975 -5.49 -12.36 8.24
N ILE A 976 -6.01 -13.59 8.24
CA ILE A 976 -7.03 -14.04 9.21
C ILE A 976 -6.46 -14.11 10.64
N THR A 977 -7.26 -13.68 11.62
CA THR A 977 -6.90 -13.70 13.04
C THR A 977 -7.48 -14.93 13.75
N GLY A 978 -6.88 -15.35 14.86
CA GLY A 978 -7.32 -16.50 15.64
C GLY A 978 -8.81 -16.47 16.03
N PRO A 979 -9.31 -15.38 16.64
CA PRO A 979 -10.72 -15.26 17.03
C PRO A 979 -11.68 -15.41 15.84
N VAL A 980 -11.31 -14.91 14.66
CA VAL A 980 -12.13 -15.05 13.45
C VAL A 980 -12.19 -16.51 12.99
N VAL A 981 -11.08 -17.25 13.07
CA VAL A 981 -11.07 -18.68 12.76
C VAL A 981 -11.92 -19.48 13.75
N GLU A 982 -11.78 -19.23 15.05
CA GLU A 982 -12.59 -19.90 16.09
C GLU A 982 -14.09 -19.67 15.88
N HIS A 983 -14.46 -18.44 15.50
CA HIS A 983 -15.83 -18.09 15.18
C HIS A 983 -16.35 -18.80 13.92
N MET A 984 -15.52 -18.93 12.89
CA MET A 984 -15.85 -19.75 11.71
C MET A 984 -16.02 -21.24 12.06
N GLU A 985 -15.20 -21.77 12.96
CA GLU A 985 -15.30 -23.17 13.42
C GLU A 985 -16.59 -23.40 14.21
N ALA A 986 -17.03 -22.45 15.03
CA ALA A 986 -18.31 -22.50 15.74
C ALA A 986 -19.49 -22.55 14.77
N ARG A 987 -19.53 -21.64 13.78
CA ARG A 987 -20.59 -21.62 12.76
C ARG A 987 -20.56 -22.85 11.84
N LEU A 988 -19.36 -23.36 11.52
CA LEU A 988 -19.21 -24.61 10.79
C LEU A 988 -19.85 -25.78 11.55
N LYS A 989 -19.63 -25.85 12.87
CA LYS A 989 -20.30 -26.84 13.73
C LYS A 989 -21.83 -26.69 13.69
N GLU A 990 -22.36 -25.48 13.74
CA GLU A 990 -23.80 -25.23 13.63
C GLU A 990 -24.39 -25.71 12.30
N ASP A 991 -23.71 -25.41 11.18
CA ASP A 991 -24.13 -25.88 9.85
C ASP A 991 -24.14 -27.42 9.77
N ILE A 992 -23.13 -28.08 10.34
CA ILE A 992 -23.05 -29.55 10.41
C ILE A 992 -24.22 -30.11 11.23
N LEU A 993 -24.47 -29.54 12.42
CA LEU A 993 -25.59 -29.96 13.27
C LEU A 993 -26.92 -29.79 12.55
N PHE A 994 -27.08 -28.74 11.76
CA PHE A 994 -28.27 -28.52 10.95
C PHE A 994 -28.42 -29.58 9.84
N GLU A 995 -27.37 -29.85 9.05
CA GLU A 995 -27.38 -30.88 7.98
C GLU A 995 -27.67 -32.27 8.54
N VAL A 996 -27.08 -32.62 9.70
CA VAL A 996 -27.28 -33.91 10.39
C VAL A 996 -28.73 -34.06 10.89
N ARG A 997 -29.33 -32.98 11.44
CA ARG A 997 -30.75 -32.99 11.87
C ARG A 997 -31.71 -33.18 10.70
N GLN A 998 -31.41 -32.60 9.54
CA GLN A 998 -32.24 -32.77 8.34
C GLN A 998 -32.10 -34.16 7.71
N SER A 999 -30.91 -34.76 7.81
CA SER A 999 -30.55 -35.99 7.11
C SER A 999 -30.66 -37.24 7.99
N SER A 1000 -31.50 -37.23 9.03
CA SER A 1000 -31.71 -38.35 9.95
C SER A 1000 -30.42 -38.93 10.55
N GLY A 1001 -29.43 -38.08 10.81
CA GLY A 1001 -28.13 -38.47 11.38
C GLY A 1001 -27.03 -38.78 10.36
N GLN A 1002 -27.30 -38.79 9.05
CA GLN A 1002 -26.29 -39.08 8.02
C GLN A 1002 -25.68 -37.80 7.42
N MET A 1003 -24.36 -37.81 7.19
CA MET A 1003 -23.67 -36.70 6.53
C MET A 1003 -22.62 -37.20 5.53
N LEU A 1004 -22.45 -36.46 4.43
CA LEU A 1004 -21.44 -36.73 3.42
C LEU A 1004 -20.09 -36.09 3.77
N LEU A 1005 -19.10 -36.94 4.02
CA LEU A 1005 -17.71 -36.60 4.35
C LEU A 1005 -16.77 -37.08 3.23
N HIS A 1006 -15.53 -36.59 3.22
CA HIS A 1006 -14.56 -36.90 2.15
C HIS A 1006 -13.21 -37.33 2.73
N HIS A 1007 -12.46 -38.15 2.00
CA HIS A 1007 -11.08 -38.53 2.33
C HIS A 1007 -10.20 -38.53 1.07
N GLU A 1008 -8.89 -38.46 1.28
CA GLU A 1008 -7.91 -38.44 0.19
C GLU A 1008 -7.32 -39.83 0.00
N GLU A 1009 -7.30 -40.29 -1.25
CA GLU A 1009 -6.68 -41.54 -1.69
C GLU A 1009 -5.53 -41.20 -2.65
N TYR A 1010 -4.37 -41.80 -2.42
CA TYR A 1010 -3.16 -41.53 -3.22
C TYR A 1010 -2.83 -42.74 -4.07
N ASN A 1011 -2.70 -42.51 -5.37
CA ASN A 1011 -2.31 -43.54 -6.32
C ASN A 1011 -0.79 -43.50 -6.52
N ALA A 1012 -0.09 -44.50 -5.95
CA ALA A 1012 1.36 -44.60 -6.00
C ALA A 1012 1.93 -44.76 -7.42
N THR A 1013 1.14 -45.25 -8.36
CA THR A 1013 1.53 -45.47 -9.76
C THR A 1013 1.39 -44.21 -10.64
N SER A 1014 0.40 -43.35 -10.37
CA SER A 1014 0.20 -42.10 -11.14
C SER A 1014 0.73 -40.85 -10.43
N HIS A 1015 1.20 -40.96 -9.18
CA HIS A 1015 1.58 -39.84 -8.32
C HIS A 1015 0.46 -38.79 -8.15
N GLN A 1016 -0.81 -39.20 -8.32
CA GLN A 1016 -1.97 -38.32 -8.19
C GLN A 1016 -2.81 -38.71 -6.97
N SER A 1017 -3.32 -37.70 -6.27
CA SER A 1017 -4.31 -37.84 -5.20
C SER A 1017 -5.73 -37.64 -5.76
N SER A 1018 -6.66 -38.50 -5.41
CA SER A 1018 -8.10 -38.35 -5.65
C SER A 1018 -8.85 -38.18 -4.32
N VAL A 1019 -9.95 -37.43 -4.33
CA VAL A 1019 -10.78 -37.23 -3.13
C VAL A 1019 -12.12 -37.93 -3.32
N THR A 1020 -12.41 -38.88 -2.43
CA THR A 1020 -13.60 -39.74 -2.48
C THR A 1020 -14.57 -39.36 -1.36
N GLY A 1021 -15.87 -39.37 -1.65
CA GLY A 1021 -16.94 -39.08 -0.69
C GLY A 1021 -17.52 -40.36 -0.06
N TYR A 1022 -17.90 -40.30 1.22
CA TYR A 1022 -18.53 -41.40 1.94
C TYR A 1022 -19.56 -40.89 2.96
N TRP A 1023 -20.59 -41.70 3.22
CA TRP A 1023 -21.62 -41.40 4.22
C TRP A 1023 -21.23 -41.86 5.61
N MET A 1024 -21.49 -41.03 6.62
CA MET A 1024 -21.25 -41.37 8.02
C MET A 1024 -22.47 -41.00 8.87
N ASN A 1025 -22.82 -41.87 9.81
CA ASN A 1025 -23.77 -41.55 10.87
C ASN A 1025 -23.05 -40.72 11.94
N ILE A 1026 -23.58 -39.54 12.27
CA ILE A 1026 -22.99 -38.60 13.22
C ILE A 1026 -24.02 -38.31 14.31
N LEU A 1027 -23.63 -38.49 15.58
CA LEU A 1027 -24.42 -38.03 16.72
C LEU A 1027 -24.08 -36.56 17.03
N THR A 1028 -25.04 -35.80 17.54
CA THR A 1028 -24.85 -34.39 17.84
C THR A 1028 -23.77 -34.12 18.88
N ASP A 1029 -23.57 -35.05 19.80
CA ASP A 1029 -22.60 -34.91 20.91
C ASP A 1029 -21.16 -35.18 20.45
N ASP A 1030 -20.99 -35.78 19.27
CA ASP A 1030 -19.68 -36.19 18.73
C ASP A 1030 -19.01 -35.10 17.88
N ILE A 1031 -19.64 -33.93 17.75
CA ILE A 1031 -19.13 -32.79 16.96
C ILE A 1031 -18.54 -31.74 17.91
N LYS A 1032 -17.22 -31.51 17.80
CA LYS A 1032 -16.51 -30.51 18.62
C LYS A 1032 -15.62 -29.59 17.79
N THR A 1033 -15.54 -28.32 18.14
CA THR A 1033 -14.50 -27.41 17.61
C THR A 1033 -13.16 -27.66 18.31
N PRO A 1034 -12.01 -27.25 17.73
CA PRO A 1034 -10.71 -27.33 18.41
C PRO A 1034 -10.73 -26.68 19.80
N ALA A 1035 -11.33 -25.49 19.94
CA ALA A 1035 -11.46 -24.80 21.22
C ALA A 1035 -12.27 -25.65 22.24
N GLU A 1036 -13.38 -26.26 21.83
CA GLU A 1036 -14.17 -27.16 22.68
C GLU A 1036 -13.43 -28.44 23.05
N VAL A 1037 -12.63 -29.01 22.14
CA VAL A 1037 -11.80 -30.19 22.42
C VAL A 1037 -10.81 -29.86 23.52
N TYR A 1038 -10.04 -28.78 23.40
CA TYR A 1038 -9.04 -28.43 24.41
C TYR A 1038 -9.67 -27.88 25.70
N ALA A 1039 -10.85 -27.26 25.64
CA ALA A 1039 -11.62 -26.91 26.84
C ALA A 1039 -12.07 -28.17 27.60
N SER A 1040 -12.65 -29.15 26.89
CA SER A 1040 -13.04 -30.44 27.46
C SER A 1040 -11.85 -31.19 28.08
N LEU A 1041 -10.67 -31.13 27.46
CA LEU A 1041 -9.45 -31.71 28.03
C LEU A 1041 -9.00 -30.97 29.30
N LYS A 1042 -9.13 -29.65 29.35
CA LYS A 1042 -8.86 -28.89 30.56
C LYS A 1042 -9.80 -29.30 31.70
N ASP A 1043 -11.08 -29.50 31.40
CA ASP A 1043 -12.10 -29.94 32.36
C ASP A 1043 -11.88 -31.39 32.84
N GLU A 1044 -11.29 -32.26 31.99
CA GLU A 1044 -10.81 -33.60 32.36
C GLU A 1044 -9.59 -33.58 33.31
N GLY A 1045 -9.09 -32.39 33.70
CA GLY A 1045 -8.02 -32.22 34.67
C GLY A 1045 -6.61 -32.03 34.07
N TYR A 1046 -6.49 -31.83 32.75
CA TYR A 1046 -5.20 -31.50 32.13
C TYR A 1046 -4.86 -30.02 32.34
N ASN A 1047 -3.63 -29.73 32.78
CA ASN A 1047 -3.16 -28.37 33.01
C ASN A 1047 -2.71 -27.72 31.69
N ILE A 1048 -3.66 -27.22 30.91
CA ILE A 1048 -3.40 -26.67 29.57
C ILE A 1048 -3.98 -25.27 29.35
N THR A 1049 -3.39 -24.54 28.40
CA THR A 1049 -3.95 -23.29 27.85
C THR A 1049 -3.90 -23.37 26.33
N TYR A 1050 -5.04 -23.24 25.68
CA TYR A 1050 -5.17 -23.26 24.22
C TYR A 1050 -5.23 -21.83 23.67
N ARG A 1051 -4.56 -21.58 22.54
CA ARG A 1051 -4.60 -20.32 21.79
C ARG A 1051 -4.58 -20.59 20.29
N ARG A 1052 -5.31 -19.79 19.52
CA ARG A 1052 -5.29 -19.82 18.04
C ARG A 1052 -4.50 -18.63 17.49
N ILE A 1053 -3.40 -18.89 16.78
CA ILE A 1053 -2.56 -17.86 16.14
C ILE A 1053 -2.21 -18.32 14.72
N PRO A 1054 -3.05 -18.02 13.73
CA PRO A 1054 -2.84 -18.51 12.36
C PRO A 1054 -1.51 -18.07 11.76
N LEU A 1055 -0.63 -18.99 11.38
CA LEU A 1055 0.70 -18.68 10.84
C LEU A 1055 1.16 -19.78 9.87
N THR A 1056 0.77 -19.65 8.60
CA THR A 1056 1.20 -20.59 7.55
C THR A 1056 2.52 -20.18 6.90
N ARG A 1057 3.11 -21.09 6.09
CA ARG A 1057 4.35 -20.85 5.34
C ARG A 1057 4.15 -19.83 4.21
N GLU A 1058 2.95 -19.78 3.65
CA GLU A 1058 2.60 -18.97 2.49
C GLU A 1058 2.07 -17.59 2.87
N ARG A 1059 1.60 -17.43 4.11
CA ARG A 1059 1.28 -16.13 4.68
C ARG A 1059 2.53 -15.27 4.76
N GLU A 1060 2.35 -13.98 4.50
CA GLU A 1060 3.39 -12.98 4.69
C GLU A 1060 3.56 -12.74 6.20
N ALA A 1061 4.79 -12.89 6.71
CA ALA A 1061 5.09 -12.67 8.12
C ALA A 1061 4.99 -11.17 8.44
N LEU A 1062 4.40 -10.83 9.57
CA LEU A 1062 4.28 -9.47 10.10
C LEU A 1062 4.97 -9.35 11.46
N ALA A 1063 5.40 -8.13 11.83
CA ALA A 1063 5.96 -7.87 13.16
C ALA A 1063 4.95 -8.21 14.28
N SER A 1064 3.65 -7.99 14.05
CA SER A 1064 2.57 -8.34 14.98
C SER A 1064 2.45 -9.85 15.23
N ASP A 1065 2.90 -10.69 14.29
CA ASP A 1065 2.90 -12.15 14.48
C ASP A 1065 3.96 -12.56 15.52
N VAL A 1066 5.09 -11.84 15.57
CA VAL A 1066 6.13 -12.03 16.58
C VAL A 1066 5.62 -11.61 17.96
N ASP A 1067 4.91 -10.49 18.06
CA ASP A 1067 4.27 -10.07 19.31
C ASP A 1067 3.26 -11.12 19.80
N ALA A 1068 2.37 -11.58 18.92
CA ALA A 1068 1.36 -12.58 19.26
C ALA A 1068 1.99 -13.87 19.84
N LEU A 1069 3.11 -14.32 19.26
CA LEU A 1069 3.84 -15.50 19.73
C LEU A 1069 4.69 -15.23 20.98
N GLN A 1070 5.32 -14.06 21.10
CA GLN A 1070 6.10 -13.70 22.27
C GLN A 1070 5.22 -13.64 23.53
N TYR A 1071 4.02 -13.06 23.42
CA TYR A 1071 3.07 -12.95 24.54
C TYR A 1071 2.30 -14.27 24.81
N CYS A 1072 2.63 -15.37 24.14
CA CYS A 1072 2.19 -16.73 24.50
C CYS A 1072 2.89 -17.30 25.72
N LYS A 1073 3.96 -16.66 26.19
CA LYS A 1073 4.67 -17.07 27.41
C LYS A 1073 3.79 -16.85 28.64
N ASP A 1074 3.80 -17.84 29.52
CA ASP A 1074 3.24 -17.78 30.86
C ASP A 1074 4.35 -18.26 31.79
N ASP A 1075 4.72 -17.50 32.83
CA ASP A 1075 5.87 -17.85 33.69
C ASP A 1075 5.66 -19.15 34.48
N SER A 1076 4.41 -19.65 34.53
CA SER A 1076 4.08 -20.96 35.08
C SER A 1076 4.02 -22.08 34.01
N ALA A 1077 4.31 -21.79 32.74
CA ALA A 1077 4.27 -22.77 31.64
C ALA A 1077 5.49 -23.69 31.68
N GLY A 1078 5.23 -25.00 31.72
CA GLY A 1078 6.29 -25.99 31.65
C GLY A 1078 6.65 -26.42 30.23
N CYS A 1079 5.73 -26.39 29.27
CA CYS A 1079 5.98 -26.78 27.86
C CYS A 1079 5.16 -25.94 26.86
N TYR A 1080 5.70 -25.77 25.65
CA TYR A 1080 5.04 -25.12 24.51
C TYR A 1080 4.82 -26.13 23.39
N LEU A 1081 3.58 -26.28 22.91
CA LEU A 1081 3.21 -27.23 21.87
C LEU A 1081 2.55 -26.49 20.69
N TYR A 1082 3.16 -26.56 19.53
CA TYR A 1082 2.66 -25.95 18.30
C TYR A 1082 1.94 -26.97 17.41
N VAL A 1083 0.70 -26.65 17.02
CA VAL A 1083 -0.11 -27.50 16.13
C VAL A 1083 -0.19 -26.83 14.75
N SER A 1084 0.11 -27.57 13.69
CA SER A 1084 -0.02 -27.08 12.31
C SER A 1084 -0.61 -28.15 11.39
N HIS A 1085 -0.76 -27.84 10.10
CA HIS A 1085 -1.30 -28.79 9.12
C HIS A 1085 -0.44 -30.07 9.06
N THR A 1086 0.86 -29.91 8.85
CA THR A 1086 1.80 -31.04 8.68
C THR A 1086 2.75 -31.22 9.86
N GLY A 1087 2.79 -30.31 10.83
CA GLY A 1087 3.84 -30.29 11.85
C GLY A 1087 5.21 -29.88 11.31
N PHE A 1088 5.30 -29.46 10.04
CA PHE A 1088 6.54 -29.16 9.32
C PHE A 1088 6.42 -27.86 8.49
N GLY A 1089 7.53 -27.15 8.30
CA GLY A 1089 7.61 -25.93 7.49
C GLY A 1089 7.40 -24.68 8.34
N GLY A 1090 6.28 -23.97 8.15
CA GLY A 1090 6.02 -22.67 8.78
C GLY A 1090 6.02 -22.68 10.32
N VAL A 1091 5.77 -23.84 10.93
CA VAL A 1091 5.82 -24.02 12.40
C VAL A 1091 7.22 -23.79 12.98
N ALA A 1092 8.28 -24.07 12.21
CA ALA A 1092 9.66 -23.85 12.66
C ALA A 1092 9.94 -22.38 13.02
N TYR A 1093 9.31 -21.44 12.31
CA TYR A 1093 9.41 -20.02 12.60
C TYR A 1093 8.80 -19.66 13.97
N ALA A 1094 7.63 -20.20 14.30
CA ALA A 1094 7.00 -19.99 15.61
C ALA A 1094 7.81 -20.62 16.76
N MET A 1095 8.35 -21.82 16.51
CA MET A 1095 9.25 -22.49 17.46
C MET A 1095 10.50 -21.66 17.71
N ALA A 1096 11.13 -21.14 16.64
CA ALA A 1096 12.33 -20.31 16.74
C ALA A 1096 12.11 -19.04 17.57
N ILE A 1097 10.99 -18.33 17.37
CA ILE A 1097 10.62 -17.15 18.17
C ILE A 1097 10.57 -17.50 19.67
N THR A 1098 9.95 -18.63 20.01
CA THR A 1098 9.82 -19.09 21.41
C THR A 1098 11.18 -19.45 21.99
N CYS A 1099 12.00 -20.20 21.25
CA CYS A 1099 13.34 -20.59 21.68
C CYS A 1099 14.25 -19.38 21.91
N ILE A 1100 14.20 -18.38 21.02
CA ILE A 1100 14.92 -17.10 21.15
C ILE A 1100 14.53 -16.39 22.45
N LYS A 1101 13.22 -16.30 22.73
CA LYS A 1101 12.70 -15.68 23.95
C LYS A 1101 13.14 -16.41 25.22
N LEU A 1102 13.03 -17.74 25.25
CA LEU A 1102 13.46 -18.56 26.39
C LEU A 1102 14.97 -18.46 26.66
N LYS A 1103 15.78 -18.40 25.61
CA LYS A 1103 17.24 -18.21 25.70
C LYS A 1103 17.61 -16.86 26.30
N ALA A 1104 16.89 -15.80 25.93
CA ALA A 1104 17.18 -14.45 26.44
C ALA A 1104 16.97 -14.34 27.95
N GLU A 1105 15.98 -15.08 28.49
CA GLU A 1105 15.59 -15.07 29.91
C GLU A 1105 16.52 -15.88 30.80
N THR A 1106 16.99 -17.05 30.33
CA THR A 1106 18.02 -17.83 31.04
C THR A 1106 19.33 -17.03 31.22
N ASN A 1107 19.61 -16.13 30.27
CA ASN A 1107 20.73 -15.18 30.36
C ASN A 1107 20.44 -13.96 31.25
N CYS A 1108 19.18 -13.69 31.61
CA CYS A 1108 18.80 -12.62 32.54
C CYS A 1108 18.87 -13.08 34.00
N ASP A 1109 18.45 -14.32 34.29
CA ASP A 1109 18.46 -14.90 35.66
C ASP A 1109 19.88 -15.16 36.21
N THR A 1110 20.91 -15.05 35.37
CA THR A 1110 22.32 -15.26 35.72
C THR A 1110 23.14 -13.97 35.93
N LYS A 1111 22.53 -12.78 35.86
CA LYS A 1111 23.24 -11.51 36.02
C LYS A 1111 23.39 -11.08 37.49
N THR A 1112 24.49 -11.47 38.13
CA THR A 1112 25.16 -10.58 39.10
C THR A 1112 25.93 -9.51 38.30
N PRO A 1113 25.90 -8.22 38.63
CA PRO A 1113 26.59 -7.20 37.84
C PRO A 1113 28.09 -7.33 38.02
N GLN A 1114 28.76 -8.06 37.14
CA GLN A 1114 30.18 -7.89 36.91
C GLN A 1114 30.35 -6.95 35.72
N LEU A 1115 31.05 -5.83 35.95
CA LEU A 1115 31.67 -5.03 34.89
C LEU A 1115 32.40 -5.97 33.91
N PRO A 1116 32.46 -5.64 32.61
CA PRO A 1116 33.16 -6.48 31.64
C PRO A 1116 34.66 -6.44 31.95
N ALA A 1117 35.13 -7.40 32.74
CA ALA A 1117 36.54 -7.72 32.84
C ALA A 1117 36.96 -8.44 31.55
N ASP A 1118 37.96 -7.87 30.89
CA ASP A 1118 38.75 -8.40 29.78
C ASP A 1118 38.74 -9.93 29.70
N LYS A 1119 37.83 -10.50 28.90
CA LYS A 1119 38.03 -11.84 28.33
C LYS A 1119 38.51 -11.66 26.90
N LYS A 1120 39.84 -11.55 26.78
CA LYS A 1120 40.57 -11.81 25.53
C LYS A 1120 40.05 -13.11 24.93
N LEU A 1121 39.35 -13.00 23.80
CA LEU A 1121 39.05 -14.11 22.90
C LEU A 1121 40.37 -14.64 22.35
N TYR A 1122 40.93 -15.65 23.01
CA TYR A 1122 41.92 -16.52 22.38
C TYR A 1122 41.19 -17.36 21.34
N PHE A 1123 41.36 -17.01 20.06
CA PHE A 1123 41.13 -17.94 18.96
C PHE A 1123 42.06 -19.13 19.16
N ALA A 1124 41.51 -20.31 19.42
CA ALA A 1124 42.26 -21.55 19.40
C ALA A 1124 42.72 -21.81 17.96
N ALA A 1125 44.00 -21.57 17.71
CA ALA A 1125 44.66 -21.97 16.48
C ALA A 1125 44.94 -23.47 16.52
N GLY A 1126 44.46 -24.18 15.50
CA GLY A 1126 44.91 -25.53 15.15
C GLY A 1126 43.93 -26.63 15.55
N GLU A 1127 43.16 -27.12 14.56
CA GLU A 1127 43.13 -28.54 14.19
C GLU A 1127 42.33 -28.75 12.89
N ASN A 1128 43.04 -29.20 11.85
CA ASN A 1128 42.61 -29.92 10.65
C ASN A 1128 41.35 -29.47 9.89
N LEU A 1129 41.53 -28.54 8.94
CA LEU A 1129 40.61 -28.39 7.80
C LEU A 1129 40.81 -29.56 6.82
N SER A 1130 39.89 -30.52 6.82
CA SER A 1130 39.60 -31.29 5.61
C SER A 1130 39.05 -30.34 4.56
N ARG A 1131 39.66 -30.33 3.36
CA ARG A 1131 39.13 -29.66 2.16
C ARG A 1131 37.67 -30.10 1.94
N THR A 1132 36.73 -29.26 2.36
CA THR A 1132 35.35 -29.29 1.92
C THR A 1132 35.29 -28.58 0.57
N SER A 1133 34.51 -29.15 -0.36
CA SER A 1133 34.34 -28.63 -1.72
C SER A 1133 33.81 -27.19 -1.71
N ASP A 1134 34.24 -26.38 -2.68
CA ASP A 1134 33.86 -24.96 -2.84
C ASP A 1134 32.34 -24.70 -2.86
N ASP A 1135 31.50 -25.72 -3.06
CA ASP A 1135 30.03 -25.63 -3.00
C ASP A 1135 29.45 -25.43 -1.58
N ASP A 1136 30.17 -25.81 -0.52
CA ASP A 1136 29.73 -25.64 0.88
C ASP A 1136 30.10 -24.26 1.46
N ALA A 1137 30.86 -23.45 0.71
CA ALA A 1137 31.33 -22.12 1.12
C ALA A 1137 30.30 -20.99 0.87
N LEU A 1138 29.25 -21.25 0.08
CA LEU A 1138 28.10 -20.35 -0.11
C LEU A 1138 27.11 -20.46 1.07
N LYS A 1139 27.62 -20.26 2.30
CA LYS A 1139 26.74 -20.06 3.46
C LYS A 1139 26.11 -18.68 3.37
N MET A 1140 24.91 -18.54 3.95
CA MET A 1140 24.01 -17.35 4.02
C MET A 1140 24.65 -16.02 4.50
N ASP A 1141 25.97 -15.95 4.66
CA ASP A 1141 26.78 -14.77 5.00
C ASP A 1141 26.88 -13.75 3.84
N ASP A 1142 26.38 -14.07 2.64
CA ASP A 1142 26.60 -13.26 1.42
C ASP A 1142 25.39 -12.43 0.95
N TYR A 1143 24.22 -12.55 1.58
CA TYR A 1143 23.06 -11.74 1.18
C TYR A 1143 23.25 -10.28 1.63
N GLY A 1144 23.44 -9.36 0.68
CA GLY A 1144 23.71 -7.95 0.95
C GLY A 1144 22.69 -7.29 1.87
N ASP A 1145 21.41 -7.61 1.70
CA ASP A 1145 20.32 -7.07 2.54
C ASP A 1145 20.42 -7.53 4.00
N ILE A 1146 20.81 -8.78 4.24
CA ILE A 1146 21.01 -9.32 5.59
C ILE A 1146 22.26 -8.72 6.24
N LEU A 1147 23.32 -8.46 5.46
CA LEU A 1147 24.51 -7.76 5.95
C LEU A 1147 24.20 -6.31 6.33
N ASN A 1148 23.42 -5.60 5.52
CA ASN A 1148 22.95 -4.25 5.85
C ASN A 1148 22.10 -4.25 7.13
N LEU A 1149 21.21 -5.24 7.27
CA LEU A 1149 20.42 -5.43 8.47
C LEU A 1149 21.29 -5.63 9.71
N THR A 1150 22.31 -6.49 9.66
CA THR A 1150 23.17 -6.74 10.83
C THR A 1150 24.04 -5.54 11.20
N ARG A 1151 24.49 -4.73 10.23
CA ARG A 1151 25.27 -3.50 10.49
C ARG A 1151 24.45 -2.45 11.27
N VAL A 1152 23.19 -2.28 10.90
CA VAL A 1152 22.26 -1.30 11.51
C VAL A 1152 21.77 -1.73 12.90
N LEU A 1153 21.88 -3.01 13.24
CA LEU A 1153 21.54 -3.54 14.55
C LEU A 1153 22.74 -3.46 15.50
N GLU A 1154 22.56 -2.91 16.70
CA GLU A 1154 23.61 -2.77 17.73
C GLU A 1154 24.34 -4.10 18.00
N TYR A 1155 23.56 -5.19 18.13
CA TYR A 1155 24.05 -6.56 18.35
C TYR A 1155 23.92 -7.46 17.11
N GLY A 1156 23.83 -6.89 15.90
CA GLY A 1156 23.42 -7.62 14.69
C GLY A 1156 24.18 -8.92 14.38
N PRO A 1157 25.52 -8.94 14.31
CA PRO A 1157 26.28 -10.16 14.04
C PRO A 1157 26.05 -11.26 15.10
N LYS A 1158 25.98 -10.86 16.38
CA LYS A 1158 25.68 -11.77 17.49
C LYS A 1158 24.26 -12.32 17.37
N SER A 1159 23.29 -11.45 17.11
CA SER A 1159 21.89 -11.82 16.91
C SER A 1159 21.73 -12.81 15.76
N LYS A 1160 22.41 -12.60 14.63
CA LYS A 1160 22.42 -13.54 13.50
C LYS A 1160 22.99 -14.90 13.92
N ALA A 1161 24.17 -14.95 14.54
CA ALA A 1161 24.79 -16.21 14.96
C ALA A 1161 23.93 -17.00 15.96
N ASP A 1162 23.26 -16.30 16.87
CA ASP A 1162 22.31 -16.90 17.81
C ASP A 1162 21.09 -17.47 17.11
N VAL A 1163 20.52 -16.73 16.15
CA VAL A 1163 19.39 -17.17 15.32
C VAL A 1163 19.76 -18.38 14.47
N ASP A 1164 20.93 -18.38 13.83
CA ASP A 1164 21.44 -19.50 13.04
C ASP A 1164 21.52 -20.77 13.89
N THR A 1165 21.98 -20.64 15.15
CA THR A 1165 22.01 -21.76 16.09
C THR A 1165 20.61 -22.29 16.42
N ILE A 1166 19.62 -21.41 16.58
CA ILE A 1166 18.24 -21.81 16.87
C ILE A 1166 17.57 -22.44 15.66
N ILE A 1167 17.76 -21.90 14.44
CA ILE A 1167 17.21 -22.46 13.20
C ILE A 1167 17.71 -23.90 13.01
N ASN A 1168 19.01 -24.13 13.20
CA ASN A 1168 19.61 -25.47 13.15
C ASN A 1168 18.95 -26.44 14.15
N ARG A 1169 18.61 -25.98 15.36
CA ARG A 1169 17.89 -26.81 16.36
C ARG A 1169 16.43 -27.04 16.02
N CYS A 1170 15.82 -26.22 15.16
CA CYS A 1170 14.44 -26.37 14.71
C CYS A 1170 14.34 -27.17 13.40
N ALA A 1171 15.45 -27.61 12.81
CA ALA A 1171 15.53 -28.26 11.49
C ALA A 1171 14.54 -29.42 11.29
N GLY A 1172 14.27 -30.21 12.33
CA GLY A 1172 13.33 -31.33 12.25
C GLY A 1172 11.87 -30.92 12.05
N ALA A 1173 11.51 -29.67 12.37
CA ALA A 1173 10.21 -29.07 12.07
C ALA A 1173 10.25 -28.17 10.82
N GLY A 1174 11.40 -27.97 10.19
CA GLY A 1174 11.60 -27.11 9.01
C GLY A 1174 12.89 -26.30 9.12
N HIS A 1175 13.58 -26.10 7.98
CA HIS A 1175 14.82 -25.34 7.93
C HIS A 1175 14.67 -24.11 7.03
N LEU A 1176 14.55 -22.93 7.65
CA LEU A 1176 14.23 -21.69 6.94
C LEU A 1176 15.33 -21.28 5.94
N GLN A 1177 16.60 -21.55 6.26
CA GLN A 1177 17.71 -21.25 5.35
C GLN A 1177 17.72 -22.20 4.15
N ASP A 1178 17.35 -23.46 4.33
CA ASP A 1178 17.25 -24.42 3.21
C ASP A 1178 16.11 -24.05 2.28
N ASP A 1179 15.00 -23.55 2.84
CA ASP A 1179 13.88 -23.03 2.05
C ASP A 1179 14.32 -21.84 1.18
N ILE A 1180 15.09 -20.88 1.72
CA ILE A 1180 15.64 -19.74 0.97
C ILE A 1180 16.55 -20.24 -0.16
N LEU A 1181 17.47 -21.16 0.14
CA LEU A 1181 18.40 -21.72 -0.84
C LEU A 1181 17.66 -22.50 -1.94
N TYR A 1182 16.63 -23.25 -1.57
CA TYR A 1182 15.79 -23.99 -2.50
C TYR A 1182 15.10 -23.06 -3.50
N TYR A 1183 14.44 -21.99 -3.03
CA TYR A 1183 13.74 -21.06 -3.92
C TYR A 1183 14.70 -20.32 -4.87
N ARG A 1184 15.90 -19.96 -4.40
CA ARG A 1184 16.94 -19.38 -5.25
C ARG A 1184 17.38 -20.35 -6.36
N LYS A 1185 17.72 -21.59 -6.02
CA LYS A 1185 18.14 -22.62 -7.00
C LYS A 1185 17.04 -22.93 -8.02
N GLU A 1186 15.77 -22.93 -7.62
CA GLU A 1186 14.66 -23.14 -8.55
C GLU A 1186 14.41 -21.93 -9.47
N LEU A 1187 14.69 -20.71 -9.01
CA LEU A 1187 14.64 -19.51 -9.86
C LEU A 1187 15.73 -19.51 -10.92
N GLU A 1188 16.94 -19.98 -10.58
CA GLU A 1188 18.07 -20.08 -11.51
C GLU A 1188 17.83 -21.12 -12.62
N LYS A 1189 16.96 -22.11 -12.40
CA LYS A 1189 16.64 -23.18 -13.37
C LYS A 1189 15.55 -22.81 -14.40
N LEU A 1190 14.82 -21.72 -14.19
CA LEU A 1190 13.69 -21.33 -15.04
C LEU A 1190 14.14 -20.63 -16.32
N SER A 1191 13.54 -20.99 -17.46
CA SER A 1191 13.62 -20.21 -18.71
C SER A 1191 12.65 -19.02 -18.68
N ASP A 1192 12.90 -18.01 -19.51
CA ASP A 1192 12.12 -16.75 -19.57
C ASP A 1192 10.63 -16.89 -19.96
N CYS A 1193 10.11 -18.11 -20.17
CA CYS A 1193 8.77 -18.34 -20.73
C CYS A 1193 7.66 -18.65 -19.69
N ASP A 1194 7.97 -18.82 -18.40
CA ASP A 1194 7.00 -19.20 -17.35
C ASP A 1194 6.90 -18.15 -16.23
N ASP A 1195 6.27 -17.02 -16.56
CA ASP A 1195 6.10 -15.85 -15.69
C ASP A 1195 5.35 -16.17 -14.38
N GLU A 1196 4.37 -17.09 -14.41
CA GLU A 1196 3.56 -17.42 -13.23
C GLU A 1196 4.36 -18.22 -12.20
N LYS A 1197 5.13 -19.23 -12.66
CA LYS A 1197 5.98 -20.04 -11.78
C LYS A 1197 7.13 -19.22 -11.22
N ARG A 1198 7.75 -18.36 -12.03
CA ARG A 1198 8.78 -17.41 -11.59
C ARG A 1198 8.26 -16.48 -10.49
N SER A 1199 7.08 -15.88 -10.69
CA SER A 1199 6.44 -15.01 -9.70
C SER A 1199 6.14 -15.73 -8.38
N TYR A 1200 5.69 -16.99 -8.45
CA TYR A 1200 5.43 -17.81 -7.25
C TYR A 1200 6.72 -18.11 -6.46
N LEU A 1201 7.80 -18.50 -7.13
CA LEU A 1201 9.06 -18.81 -6.45
C LEU A 1201 9.70 -17.57 -5.81
N MET A 1202 9.67 -16.42 -6.51
CA MET A 1202 10.13 -15.15 -5.94
C MET A 1202 9.34 -14.78 -4.69
N ASP A 1203 8.00 -14.88 -4.74
CA ASP A 1203 7.11 -14.59 -3.61
C ASP A 1203 7.43 -15.46 -2.38
N MET A 1204 7.61 -16.77 -2.58
CA MET A 1204 7.93 -17.68 -1.49
C MET A 1204 9.34 -17.49 -0.94
N GLY A 1205 10.30 -17.18 -1.81
CA GLY A 1205 11.66 -16.83 -1.46
C GLY A 1205 11.75 -15.60 -0.57
N ILE A 1206 11.12 -14.50 -0.98
CA ILE A 1206 11.07 -13.24 -0.22
C ILE A 1206 10.38 -13.46 1.14
N LYS A 1207 9.31 -14.24 1.20
CA LYS A 1207 8.63 -14.57 2.47
C LYS A 1207 9.51 -15.37 3.43
N ALA A 1208 10.36 -16.27 2.91
CA ALA A 1208 11.31 -17.00 3.73
C ALA A 1208 12.43 -16.07 4.25
N LEU A 1209 12.98 -15.22 3.38
CA LEU A 1209 14.01 -14.24 3.73
C LEU A 1209 13.51 -13.20 4.75
N ARG A 1210 12.25 -12.78 4.65
CA ARG A 1210 11.62 -11.87 5.61
C ARG A 1210 11.46 -12.50 6.99
N ARG A 1211 11.03 -13.77 7.08
CA ARG A 1211 10.99 -14.48 8.36
C ARG A 1211 12.36 -14.53 9.01
N TYR A 1212 13.41 -14.79 8.23
CA TYR A 1212 14.78 -14.84 8.73
C TYR A 1212 15.22 -13.47 9.24
N SER A 1213 14.96 -12.40 8.49
CA SER A 1213 15.20 -11.01 8.90
C SER A 1213 14.47 -10.65 10.20
N TYR A 1214 13.22 -11.12 10.38
CA TYR A 1214 12.47 -10.92 11.62
C TYR A 1214 13.02 -11.70 12.81
N LEU A 1215 13.57 -12.89 12.63
CA LEU A 1215 14.24 -13.60 13.74
C LEU A 1215 15.49 -12.83 14.22
N ILE A 1216 16.29 -12.30 13.29
CA ILE A 1216 17.51 -11.53 13.59
C ILE A 1216 17.15 -10.23 14.33
N THR A 1217 16.19 -9.48 13.80
CA THR A 1217 15.72 -8.23 14.44
C THR A 1217 15.07 -8.49 15.78
N PHE A 1218 14.29 -9.56 15.93
CA PHE A 1218 13.70 -9.95 17.21
C PHE A 1218 14.74 -10.31 18.27
N GLN A 1219 15.76 -11.08 17.90
CA GLN A 1219 16.88 -11.38 18.80
C GLN A 1219 17.62 -10.10 19.22
N SER A 1220 17.80 -9.14 18.30
CA SER A 1220 18.42 -7.85 18.61
C SER A 1220 17.53 -6.99 19.51
N TYR A 1221 16.21 -6.99 19.29
CA TYR A 1221 15.23 -6.33 20.13
C TYR A 1221 15.35 -6.81 21.58
N LEU A 1222 15.41 -8.13 21.80
CA LEU A 1222 15.59 -8.71 23.13
C LEU A 1222 16.92 -8.35 23.80
N TYR A 1223 17.97 -8.05 23.03
CA TYR A 1223 19.23 -7.53 23.59
C TYR A 1223 19.14 -6.07 24.02
N CYS A 1224 18.36 -5.26 23.30
CA CYS A 1224 18.27 -3.82 23.54
C CYS A 1224 17.27 -3.46 24.66
N THR A 1225 16.21 -4.24 24.83
CA THR A 1225 15.15 -3.91 25.80
C THR A 1225 15.23 -4.77 27.05
N SER A 1226 15.70 -4.20 28.17
CA SER A 1226 15.53 -4.80 29.49
C SER A 1226 14.15 -4.43 30.04
N ALA A 1227 13.19 -5.38 30.00
CA ALA A 1227 11.77 -5.28 30.41
C ALA A 1227 10.76 -4.79 29.31
N PRO A 1228 9.49 -5.24 29.33
CA PRO A 1228 8.57 -5.19 28.18
C PRO A 1228 7.81 -3.85 28.08
N ALA A 1229 8.50 -2.72 27.99
CA ALA A 1229 7.86 -1.40 27.91
C ALA A 1229 7.26 -1.11 26.52
N THR A 1230 7.79 -1.71 25.45
CA THR A 1230 7.37 -1.49 24.06
C THR A 1230 7.20 -2.83 23.35
N THR A 1231 6.18 -3.00 22.51
CA THR A 1231 6.02 -4.22 21.70
C THR A 1231 7.07 -4.28 20.59
N PHE A 1232 7.34 -5.47 20.04
CA PHE A 1232 8.25 -5.63 18.91
C PHE A 1232 7.77 -4.84 17.69
N THR A 1233 6.46 -4.81 17.44
CA THR A 1233 5.86 -4.00 16.37
C THR A 1233 6.16 -2.51 16.56
N CYS A 1234 5.93 -1.97 17.76
CA CYS A 1234 6.23 -0.55 18.04
C CYS A 1234 7.73 -0.25 17.88
N TRP A 1235 8.60 -1.19 18.27
CA TRP A 1235 10.04 -1.04 18.10
C TRP A 1235 10.49 -1.06 16.63
N MET A 1236 9.86 -1.89 15.80
CA MET A 1236 10.07 -1.91 14.34
C MET A 1236 9.54 -0.63 13.68
N ASP A 1237 8.35 -0.16 14.06
CA ASP A 1237 7.72 1.04 13.50
C ASP A 1237 8.50 2.32 13.84
N ALA A 1238 9.13 2.36 15.02
CA ALA A 1238 10.03 3.45 15.41
C ALA A 1238 11.36 3.47 14.63
N ARG A 1239 11.68 2.41 13.89
CA ARG A 1239 12.94 2.23 13.15
C ARG A 1239 12.68 2.07 11.65
N ARG A 1240 12.49 3.21 10.97
CA ARG A 1240 12.16 3.30 9.54
C ARG A 1240 13.13 2.50 8.67
N GLU A 1241 14.42 2.52 9.01
CA GLU A 1241 15.46 1.81 8.28
C GLU A 1241 15.26 0.28 8.29
N LEU A 1242 14.77 -0.28 9.40
CA LEU A 1242 14.47 -1.71 9.49
C LEU A 1242 13.23 -2.07 8.65
N GLY A 1243 12.24 -1.18 8.63
CA GLY A 1243 11.06 -1.32 7.78
C GLY A 1243 11.45 -1.31 6.30
N HIS A 1244 12.30 -0.38 5.87
CA HIS A 1244 12.79 -0.29 4.49
C HIS A 1244 13.55 -1.56 4.09
N LEU A 1245 14.51 -2.00 4.90
CA LEU A 1245 15.32 -3.20 4.64
C LEU A 1245 14.44 -4.47 4.56
N CYS A 1246 13.50 -4.67 5.49
CA CYS A 1246 12.61 -5.84 5.49
C CYS A 1246 11.57 -5.84 4.36
N ASN A 1247 11.20 -4.68 3.84
CA ASN A 1247 10.22 -4.54 2.76
C ASN A 1247 10.86 -4.68 1.37
N ASN A 1248 12.13 -4.31 1.21
CA ASN A 1248 12.84 -4.30 -0.09
C ASN A 1248 13.77 -5.49 -0.29
N LEU A 1249 13.63 -6.55 0.52
CA LEU A 1249 14.40 -7.79 0.42
C LEU A 1249 14.35 -8.39 -0.99
N ARG A 1250 15.52 -8.73 -1.53
CA ARG A 1250 15.67 -9.37 -2.84
C ARG A 1250 16.29 -10.76 -2.68
N ILE A 1251 15.75 -11.76 -3.39
CA ILE A 1251 16.30 -13.12 -3.38
C ILE A 1251 17.31 -13.37 -4.51
N ASP A 1252 17.27 -12.54 -5.54
CA ASP A 1252 18.08 -12.62 -6.76
C ASP A 1252 19.41 -11.87 -6.64
N ARG A 1253 19.65 -11.13 -5.55
CA ARG A 1253 20.88 -10.38 -5.28
C ARG A 1253 21.66 -10.95 -4.11
#